data_AF-A0AAD8YIN1-F1
#
_entry.id   AF-A0AAD8YIN1-F1
#
_cell.length_a   1.000
_cell.length_b   1.000
_cell.length_c   1.000
_cell.angle_alpha   90.00
_cell.angle_beta   90.00
_cell.angle_gamma   90.00
#
_symmetry.space_group_name_H-M   'P 1'
#
loop_
_entity.id
_entity.type
_entity.pdbx_description
1 polymer ?
#
loop_
_entity_poly.entity_id
_entity_poly.type
_entity_poly.pdbx_seq_one_letter_code
_entity_poly.pdbx_strand_id
1 'polypeptide(L)'
;MSTKTRADLLAGSGAYGGLTDQDRIFTNLYGEQDWRLKDALKRGDYHLTKEIMCMGPDWIVQEIKDSVYADVVEPESDGRPSFLVVNADESEPGTCKDREIMRKDPHKLIEGCLLSGYAMRARAAYIYIRGEYFNEAVVLDEAIHEAYAAGLIGKNACGSGYDFDVYLHRGAGAYICGEETALIESLEGRTGKPRLKPPFPLVLDCLDVLPPLPMGTKLFAISGHVKNPMVVEESMSIPLQELIEKHCGGMRNGWDTLQACIPGGSSVPVLNKAQCDEALMEFDDLRAKGSGLGTAAVTMFDDSVDMVGAIRRLSHFYKHESCGQCTPCREGTSWLEDILIRMEKGDADKREIPMLEEISRQIEGHTICALGDAAAWPVQGLLRHFKKDIEDRIDDPSSFDPEKAFQYAWSGDPFDNDEWVDEHGDKMKYSPGDNLREQKFDLNPHFCPNTRRRYRTRKKIALMNSEDNEEGESSIDVSDWLSKIDHKTCSLDVSNLSLSDELGDAIIRSLPATTLVKLEFGGNNFSSITISALAAVLLKKNTSLQHISLDSNPLTYGKNGIESISKLAKSLEENTVLRTLSLWRCGIGLQGCAVLSKALQHNTTLVSLEIGYNNCAGSDARSMKEQLSRNRKQYYDELALAAQAKEVERKASLLKLQEQEQIQKEKGAVEWLADEKAKREETRRDEMERQQLEAQKEQAYKQRMEQINLMEEERKAATKKGKKKKGKGKKGKKKK
;
A
#
# COMPACT_ATOMS: atom_id res chain seq x y z
N MET A 1 -0.60 21.32 -37.32
CA MET A 1 -0.96 20.46 -36.18
C MET A 1 -2.18 21.08 -35.54
N SER A 2 -3.33 20.44 -35.69
CA SER A 2 -4.63 20.99 -35.28
C SER A 2 -4.82 20.81 -33.78
N THR A 3 -4.79 21.89 -33.02
CA THR A 3 -5.15 21.92 -31.60
C THR A 3 -6.66 21.80 -31.48
N LYS A 4 -7.17 20.58 -31.32
CA LYS A 4 -8.57 20.37 -30.91
C LYS A 4 -8.70 20.79 -29.44
N THR A 5 -9.74 21.55 -29.14
CA THR A 5 -10.06 22.00 -27.78
C THR A 5 -10.87 20.94 -27.02
N ARG A 6 -10.94 21.03 -25.69
CA ARG A 6 -11.74 20.13 -24.81
C ARG A 6 -13.20 19.98 -25.26
N ALA A 7 -13.78 21.03 -25.85
CA ALA A 7 -15.13 20.98 -26.40
C ALA A 7 -15.24 20.15 -27.69
N ASP A 8 -14.17 20.08 -28.50
CA ASP A 8 -14.15 19.35 -29.77
C ASP A 8 -14.04 17.82 -29.59
N LEU A 9 -13.53 17.36 -28.43
CA LEU A 9 -13.51 15.94 -28.04
C LEU A 9 -14.85 15.48 -27.46
N LEU A 10 -15.49 16.32 -26.65
CA LEU A 10 -16.83 16.07 -26.10
C LEU A 10 -17.94 16.11 -27.18
N ALA A 11 -17.68 16.73 -28.33
CA ALA A 11 -18.60 16.80 -29.45
C ALA A 11 -18.60 15.56 -30.37
N GLY A 12 -17.75 14.55 -30.10
CA GLY A 12 -17.68 13.31 -30.86
C GLY A 12 -18.74 12.28 -30.43
N SER A 13 -19.91 12.30 -31.07
CA SER A 13 -20.89 11.20 -31.12
C SER A 13 -21.19 10.42 -29.81
N GLY A 14 -21.81 11.09 -28.83
CA GLY A 14 -23.15 10.75 -28.33
C GLY A 14 -23.53 9.37 -27.80
N ALA A 15 -22.61 8.42 -27.57
CA ALA A 15 -22.90 7.18 -26.85
C ALA A 15 -21.70 6.77 -25.98
N TYR A 16 -21.85 6.87 -24.67
CA TYR A 16 -20.93 6.27 -23.70
C TYR A 16 -21.29 4.78 -23.50
N GLY A 17 -20.35 3.96 -23.02
CA GLY A 17 -20.50 2.50 -22.99
C GLY A 17 -19.97 1.81 -24.26
N GLY A 18 -20.21 0.50 -24.37
CA GLY A 18 -19.93 -0.26 -25.59
C GLY A 18 -18.45 -0.62 -25.86
N LEU A 19 -17.59 -0.72 -24.83
CA LEU A 19 -16.20 -1.15 -24.98
C LEU A 19 -16.12 -2.51 -25.69
N THR A 20 -15.33 -2.57 -26.75
CA THR A 20 -15.13 -3.82 -27.48
C THR A 20 -14.10 -4.68 -26.77
N ASP A 21 -14.14 -6.00 -26.96
CA ASP A 21 -13.20 -6.91 -26.30
C ASP A 21 -11.74 -6.68 -26.71
N GLN A 22 -11.49 -6.07 -27.87
CA GLN A 22 -10.15 -5.71 -28.32
C GLN A 22 -9.59 -4.47 -27.60
N ASP A 23 -10.47 -3.61 -27.08
CA ASP A 23 -10.10 -2.38 -26.37
C ASP A 23 -9.93 -2.62 -24.86
N ARG A 24 -10.18 -3.84 -24.37
CA ARG A 24 -10.01 -4.23 -22.96
C ARG A 24 -8.53 -4.38 -22.64
N ILE A 25 -8.11 -3.74 -21.55
CA ILE A 25 -6.75 -3.86 -21.03
C ILE A 25 -6.59 -5.19 -20.29
N PHE A 26 -7.59 -5.58 -19.48
CA PHE A 26 -7.54 -6.79 -18.64
C PHE A 26 -8.18 -7.99 -19.35
N THR A 27 -7.48 -8.51 -20.35
CA THR A 27 -8.00 -9.53 -21.26
C THR A 27 -8.23 -10.91 -20.65
N ASN A 28 -7.56 -11.28 -19.54
CA ASN A 28 -7.79 -12.54 -18.82
C ASN A 28 -8.55 -12.34 -17.50
N LEU A 29 -9.36 -11.28 -17.38
CA LEU A 29 -10.09 -10.94 -16.14
C LEU A 29 -10.96 -12.09 -15.59
N TYR A 30 -11.37 -13.05 -16.43
CA TYR A 30 -12.16 -14.22 -16.02
C TYR A 30 -11.34 -15.50 -15.81
N GLY A 31 -10.06 -15.53 -16.17
CA GLY A 31 -9.19 -16.69 -16.00
C GLY A 31 -9.45 -17.81 -17.02
N GLU A 32 -9.94 -17.45 -18.20
CA GLU A 32 -10.19 -18.39 -19.31
C GLU A 32 -8.87 -18.88 -19.96
N GLN A 33 -7.81 -18.09 -19.82
CA GLN A 33 -6.46 -18.42 -20.27
C GLN A 33 -5.54 -18.64 -19.06
N ASP A 34 -4.40 -19.31 -19.28
CA ASP A 34 -3.41 -19.48 -18.21
C ASP A 34 -2.83 -18.11 -17.82
N TRP A 35 -2.71 -17.87 -16.51
CA TRP A 35 -2.20 -16.62 -15.96
C TRP A 35 -0.67 -16.56 -16.03
N ARG A 36 0.01 -17.69 -16.24
CA ARG A 36 1.47 -17.81 -16.31
C ARG A 36 2.11 -17.07 -17.49
N LEU A 37 3.43 -16.86 -17.38
CA LEU A 37 4.21 -16.02 -18.30
C LEU A 37 4.03 -16.38 -19.78
N LYS A 38 3.99 -17.68 -20.10
CA LYS A 38 3.87 -18.15 -21.49
C LYS A 38 2.62 -17.61 -22.18
N ASP A 39 1.50 -17.58 -21.49
CA ASP A 39 0.23 -17.12 -22.05
C ASP A 39 0.08 -15.60 -21.88
N ALA A 40 0.65 -15.01 -20.83
CA ALA A 40 0.77 -13.56 -20.69
C ALA A 40 1.48 -12.91 -21.91
N LEU A 41 2.59 -13.49 -22.36
CA LEU A 41 3.32 -13.06 -23.57
C LEU A 41 2.45 -13.11 -24.84
N LYS A 42 1.52 -14.07 -24.94
CA LYS A 42 0.60 -14.17 -26.09
C LYS A 42 -0.47 -13.08 -26.07
N ARG A 43 -0.85 -12.61 -24.88
CA ARG A 43 -1.80 -11.52 -24.69
C ARG A 43 -1.19 -10.14 -24.95
N GLY A 44 0.13 -10.07 -25.11
CA GLY A 44 0.87 -8.83 -25.35
C GLY A 44 1.57 -8.27 -24.13
N ASP A 45 1.53 -8.96 -22.98
CA ASP A 45 2.33 -8.58 -21.81
C ASP A 45 3.81 -8.72 -22.15
N TYR A 46 4.62 -7.80 -21.63
CA TYR A 46 6.03 -7.64 -21.93
C TYR A 46 6.37 -7.34 -23.41
N HIS A 47 5.38 -6.90 -24.21
CA HIS A 47 5.62 -6.53 -25.60
C HIS A 47 6.29 -5.16 -25.69
N LEU A 48 7.49 -5.12 -26.28
CA LEU A 48 8.28 -3.90 -26.49
C LEU A 48 8.62 -3.13 -25.20
N THR A 49 8.57 -3.78 -24.03
CA THR A 49 8.87 -3.14 -22.74
C THR A 49 10.26 -2.50 -22.72
N LYS A 50 11.25 -3.18 -23.33
CA LYS A 50 12.62 -2.66 -23.43
C LYS A 50 12.66 -1.38 -24.27
N GLU A 51 11.97 -1.39 -25.41
CA GLU A 51 11.90 -0.26 -26.35
C GLU A 51 11.20 0.92 -25.68
N ILE A 52 10.12 0.69 -24.94
CA ILE A 52 9.46 1.71 -24.10
C ILE A 52 10.44 2.30 -23.09
N MET A 53 11.21 1.47 -22.38
CA MET A 53 12.24 1.95 -21.45
C MET A 53 13.35 2.74 -22.16
N CYS A 54 13.71 2.38 -23.41
CA CYS A 54 14.69 3.11 -24.20
C CYS A 54 14.23 4.53 -24.61
N MET A 55 12.93 4.81 -24.61
CA MET A 55 12.41 6.17 -24.83
C MET A 55 12.74 7.12 -23.67
N GLY A 56 13.08 6.57 -22.50
CA GLY A 56 13.47 7.31 -21.31
C GLY A 56 12.32 7.55 -20.33
N PRO A 57 12.63 7.79 -19.04
CA PRO A 57 11.63 7.94 -17.99
C PRO A 57 10.70 9.14 -18.22
N ASP A 58 11.25 10.25 -18.71
CA ASP A 58 10.48 11.49 -18.93
C ASP A 58 9.46 11.33 -20.07
N TRP A 59 9.78 10.51 -21.08
CA TRP A 59 8.83 10.16 -22.13
C TRP A 59 7.66 9.37 -21.57
N ILE A 60 7.92 8.34 -20.75
CA ILE A 60 6.85 7.55 -20.11
C ILE A 60 5.98 8.43 -19.21
N VAL A 61 6.59 9.30 -18.40
CA VAL A 61 5.83 10.26 -17.58
C VAL A 61 4.96 11.14 -18.46
N GLN A 62 5.49 11.65 -19.58
CA GLN A 62 4.73 12.51 -20.47
C GLN A 62 3.57 11.77 -21.16
N GLU A 63 3.78 10.54 -21.64
CA GLU A 63 2.68 9.73 -22.22
C GLU A 63 1.59 9.45 -21.18
N ILE A 64 1.95 9.17 -19.93
CA ILE A 64 0.98 9.06 -18.83
C ILE A 64 0.24 10.39 -18.67
N LYS A 65 0.96 11.51 -18.54
CA LYS A 65 0.35 12.86 -18.42
C LYS A 65 -0.60 13.16 -19.58
N ASP A 66 -0.26 12.77 -20.81
CA ASP A 66 -1.08 13.00 -22.00
C ASP A 66 -2.32 12.09 -22.03
N SER A 67 -2.20 10.86 -21.50
CA SER A 67 -3.32 9.90 -21.43
C SER A 67 -4.37 10.26 -20.36
N VAL A 68 -3.94 10.83 -19.23
CA VAL A 68 -4.83 11.18 -18.10
C VAL A 68 -4.97 12.69 -17.86
N TYR A 69 -4.31 13.53 -18.67
CA TYR A 69 -4.29 15.00 -18.57
C TYR A 69 -4.01 15.50 -17.15
N ALA A 70 -3.01 14.94 -16.48
CA ALA A 70 -2.70 15.24 -15.09
C ALA A 70 -1.30 15.78 -14.88
N ASP A 71 -1.15 16.67 -13.90
CA ASP A 71 0.15 17.19 -13.46
C ASP A 71 0.83 16.18 -12.54
N VAL A 72 1.58 15.24 -13.12
CA VAL A 72 2.52 14.40 -12.35
C VAL A 72 3.71 15.26 -11.91
N VAL A 73 3.89 15.41 -10.60
CA VAL A 73 5.02 16.12 -10.00
C VAL A 73 6.30 15.30 -10.19
N GLU A 74 7.33 15.93 -10.77
CA GLU A 74 8.62 15.28 -10.94
C GLU A 74 9.31 15.09 -9.57
N PRO A 75 9.78 13.88 -9.25
CA PRO A 75 10.47 13.63 -7.99
C PRO A 75 11.85 14.31 -7.98
N GLU A 76 12.05 15.27 -7.08
CA GLU A 76 13.39 15.77 -6.76
C GLU A 76 14.16 14.70 -5.97
N SER A 77 15.34 14.31 -6.47
CA SER A 77 16.19 13.33 -5.79
C SER A 77 17.11 14.02 -4.79
N ASP A 78 17.01 13.64 -3.52
CA ASP A 78 17.89 14.09 -2.44
C ASP A 78 19.07 13.12 -2.18
N GLY A 79 19.31 12.19 -3.11
CA GLY A 79 20.33 11.16 -3.01
C GLY A 79 19.90 9.87 -2.29
N ARG A 80 18.69 9.82 -1.71
CA ARG A 80 18.10 8.57 -1.20
C ARG A 80 17.53 7.72 -2.35
N PRO A 81 17.48 6.39 -2.20
CA PRO A 81 16.79 5.55 -3.18
C PRO A 81 15.29 5.80 -3.15
N SER A 82 14.69 5.99 -4.32
CA SER A 82 13.24 6.02 -4.50
C SER A 82 12.67 4.61 -4.56
N PHE A 83 11.43 4.42 -4.11
CA PHE A 83 10.73 3.13 -4.16
C PHE A 83 9.32 3.33 -4.71
N LEU A 84 8.86 2.37 -5.51
CA LEU A 84 7.46 2.24 -5.88
C LEU A 84 6.76 1.39 -4.82
N VAL A 85 5.58 1.81 -4.38
CA VAL A 85 4.74 1.01 -3.50
C VAL A 85 3.41 0.82 -4.19
N VAL A 86 3.05 -0.43 -4.48
CA VAL A 86 1.79 -0.79 -5.12
C VAL A 86 0.80 -1.18 -4.04
N ASN A 87 -0.31 -0.46 -3.96
CA ASN A 87 -1.39 -0.74 -3.04
C ASN A 87 -2.28 -1.86 -3.56
N ALA A 88 -2.19 -3.04 -2.94
CA ALA A 88 -2.96 -4.22 -3.29
C ALA A 88 -3.70 -4.79 -2.05
N ASP A 89 -4.04 -3.93 -1.08
CA ASP A 89 -4.77 -4.32 0.12
C ASP A 89 -6.27 -4.51 -0.14
N GLU A 90 -6.89 -3.72 -1.04
CA GLU A 90 -8.29 -3.87 -1.49
C GLU A 90 -9.28 -4.32 -0.38
N SER A 91 -9.27 -3.60 0.74
CA SER A 91 -10.15 -3.92 1.87
C SER A 91 -11.49 -3.16 1.83
N GLU A 92 -11.73 -2.37 0.79
CA GLU A 92 -12.96 -1.58 0.61
C GLU A 92 -14.16 -2.50 0.34
N PRO A 93 -15.25 -2.43 1.15
CA PRO A 93 -16.45 -3.21 0.92
C PRO A 93 -17.05 -2.96 -0.48
N GLY A 94 -17.33 -4.06 -1.18
CA GLY A 94 -17.82 -4.09 -2.56
C GLY A 94 -16.72 -4.21 -3.61
N THR A 95 -15.45 -3.97 -3.25
CA THR A 95 -14.33 -3.96 -4.20
C THR A 95 -13.63 -5.33 -4.25
N CYS A 96 -13.53 -5.89 -5.45
CA CYS A 96 -12.82 -7.16 -5.70
C CYS A 96 -12.13 -7.21 -7.09
N LYS A 97 -11.87 -6.04 -7.67
CA LYS A 97 -11.23 -5.86 -8.99
C LYS A 97 -9.72 -6.14 -8.96
N ASP A 98 -9.01 -5.68 -7.93
CA ASP A 98 -7.56 -5.83 -7.77
C ASP A 98 -7.22 -7.28 -7.49
N ARG A 99 -8.10 -7.95 -6.72
CA ARG A 99 -8.08 -9.40 -6.57
C ARG A 99 -7.98 -10.10 -7.91
N GLU A 100 -8.86 -9.77 -8.88
CA GLU A 100 -8.86 -10.40 -10.20
C GLU A 100 -7.55 -10.20 -10.95
N ILE A 101 -7.00 -8.98 -10.92
CA ILE A 101 -5.71 -8.67 -11.54
C ILE A 101 -4.62 -9.59 -10.95
N MET A 102 -4.54 -9.69 -9.62
CA MET A 102 -3.49 -10.45 -8.95
C MET A 102 -3.57 -11.96 -9.21
N ARG A 103 -4.78 -12.54 -9.32
CA ARG A 103 -4.93 -13.99 -9.54
C ARG A 103 -4.94 -14.43 -11.00
N LYS A 104 -5.29 -13.55 -11.95
CA LYS A 104 -5.51 -13.94 -13.35
C LYS A 104 -4.63 -13.22 -14.36
N ASP A 105 -4.17 -12.00 -14.07
CA ASP A 105 -3.24 -11.24 -14.92
C ASP A 105 -2.06 -10.64 -14.11
N PRO A 106 -1.33 -11.45 -13.30
CA PRO A 106 -0.28 -10.94 -12.43
C PRO A 106 0.92 -10.35 -13.21
N HIS A 107 1.22 -10.89 -14.40
CA HIS A 107 2.33 -10.43 -15.24
C HIS A 107 2.14 -8.99 -15.73
N LYS A 108 0.89 -8.58 -15.99
CA LYS A 108 0.53 -7.20 -16.33
C LYS A 108 0.84 -6.24 -15.19
N LEU A 109 0.54 -6.65 -13.95
CA LEU A 109 0.86 -5.88 -12.75
C LEU A 109 2.39 -5.75 -12.56
N ILE A 110 3.13 -6.82 -12.79
CA ILE A 110 4.60 -6.84 -12.66
C ILE A 110 5.26 -5.96 -13.74
N GLU A 111 4.80 -6.02 -14.99
CA GLU A 111 5.25 -5.12 -16.06
C GLU A 111 4.93 -3.66 -15.72
N GLY A 112 3.72 -3.39 -15.22
CA GLY A 112 3.33 -2.06 -14.72
C GLY A 112 4.28 -1.57 -13.62
N CYS A 113 4.66 -2.43 -12.68
CA CYS A 113 5.64 -2.09 -11.64
C CYS A 113 6.98 -1.66 -12.26
N LEU A 114 7.47 -2.37 -13.27
CA LEU A 114 8.73 -2.05 -13.94
C LEU A 114 8.67 -0.70 -14.66
N LEU A 115 7.62 -0.47 -15.47
CA LEU A 115 7.48 0.76 -16.25
C LEU A 115 7.25 1.98 -15.36
N SER A 116 6.36 1.90 -14.37
CA SER A 116 6.13 2.96 -13.39
C SER A 116 7.36 3.19 -12.52
N GLY A 117 8.02 2.12 -12.08
CA GLY A 117 9.26 2.19 -11.32
C GLY A 117 10.37 2.90 -12.09
N TYR A 118 10.56 2.54 -13.36
CA TYR A 118 11.52 3.18 -14.24
C TYR A 118 11.21 4.67 -14.47
N ALA A 119 9.95 5.01 -14.75
CA ALA A 119 9.49 6.40 -14.90
C ALA A 119 9.78 7.26 -13.65
N MET A 120 9.55 6.69 -12.46
CA MET A 120 9.81 7.33 -11.17
C MET A 120 11.26 7.22 -10.69
N ARG A 121 12.13 6.56 -11.47
CA ARG A 121 13.54 6.28 -11.09
C ARG A 121 13.63 5.50 -9.77
N ALA A 122 12.68 4.61 -9.52
CA ALA A 122 12.56 3.80 -8.32
C ALA A 122 13.50 2.59 -8.35
N ARG A 123 14.25 2.36 -7.26
CA ARG A 123 15.17 1.23 -7.16
C ARG A 123 14.45 -0.14 -7.13
N ALA A 124 13.25 -0.17 -6.59
CA ALA A 124 12.45 -1.38 -6.45
C ALA A 124 10.96 -1.05 -6.28
N ALA A 125 10.11 -2.03 -6.53
CA ALA A 125 8.69 -2.02 -6.18
C ALA A 125 8.42 -2.89 -4.95
N TYR A 126 7.53 -2.43 -4.08
CA TYR A 126 6.91 -3.21 -3.02
C TYR A 126 5.42 -3.35 -3.31
N ILE A 127 4.97 -4.55 -3.63
CA ILE A 127 3.54 -4.86 -3.75
C ILE A 127 3.03 -5.21 -2.36
N TYR A 128 2.20 -4.35 -1.78
CA TYR A 128 1.57 -4.57 -0.48
C TYR A 128 0.22 -5.25 -0.70
N ILE A 129 0.20 -6.58 -0.64
CA ILE A 129 -1.01 -7.37 -0.84
C ILE A 129 -1.75 -7.60 0.48
N ARG A 130 -3.08 -7.61 0.41
CA ARG A 130 -3.97 -7.92 1.54
C ARG A 130 -3.55 -9.20 2.28
N GLY A 131 -3.73 -9.19 3.59
CA GLY A 131 -3.45 -10.38 4.42
C GLY A 131 -4.30 -11.59 4.05
N GLU A 132 -5.58 -11.38 3.77
CA GLU A 132 -6.56 -12.43 3.43
C GLU A 132 -6.36 -13.02 2.04
N TYR A 133 -5.72 -12.29 1.12
CA TYR A 133 -5.41 -12.69 -0.25
C TYR A 133 -4.21 -13.65 -0.30
N PHE A 134 -4.31 -14.78 0.40
CA PHE A 134 -3.24 -15.76 0.46
C PHE A 134 -2.98 -16.44 -0.88
N ASN A 135 -4.03 -16.89 -1.57
CA ASN A 135 -3.90 -17.59 -2.84
C ASN A 135 -3.40 -16.64 -3.94
N GLU A 136 -3.96 -15.44 -3.99
CA GLU A 136 -3.53 -14.37 -4.87
C GLU A 136 -2.06 -14.01 -4.61
N ALA A 137 -1.61 -13.97 -3.36
CA ALA A 137 -0.21 -13.76 -3.02
C ALA A 137 0.69 -14.90 -3.52
N VAL A 138 0.25 -16.15 -3.45
CA VAL A 138 0.99 -17.30 -3.97
C VAL A 138 1.13 -17.22 -5.49
N VAL A 139 0.03 -16.93 -6.19
CA VAL A 139 0.03 -16.75 -7.66
C VAL A 139 0.96 -15.60 -8.06
N LEU A 140 0.87 -14.46 -7.39
CA LEU A 140 1.70 -13.30 -7.67
C LEU A 140 3.18 -13.56 -7.35
N ASP A 141 3.49 -14.28 -6.26
CA ASP A 141 4.86 -14.70 -5.94
C ASP A 141 5.41 -15.63 -7.03
N GLU A 142 4.64 -16.61 -7.51
CA GLU A 142 5.05 -17.49 -8.62
C GLU A 142 5.29 -16.70 -9.91
N ALA A 143 4.40 -15.76 -10.27
CA ALA A 143 4.58 -14.88 -11.44
C ALA A 143 5.83 -13.99 -11.32
N ILE A 144 6.11 -13.46 -10.12
CA ILE A 144 7.35 -12.70 -9.85
C ILE A 144 8.58 -13.60 -10.09
N HIS A 145 8.57 -14.84 -9.61
CA HIS A 145 9.67 -15.78 -9.85
C HIS A 145 9.83 -16.13 -11.34
N GLU A 146 8.74 -16.31 -12.09
CA GLU A 146 8.78 -16.49 -13.55
C GLU A 146 9.42 -15.28 -14.24
N ALA A 147 9.04 -14.06 -13.85
CA ALA A 147 9.59 -12.82 -14.41
C ALA A 147 11.09 -12.65 -14.10
N TYR A 148 11.52 -13.01 -12.88
CA TYR A 148 12.95 -13.06 -12.51
C TYR A 148 13.71 -14.11 -13.33
N ALA A 149 13.16 -15.31 -13.49
CA ALA A 149 13.80 -16.40 -14.25
C ALA A 149 13.95 -16.05 -15.74
N ALA A 150 13.00 -15.30 -16.30
CA ALA A 150 13.04 -14.81 -17.67
C ALA A 150 13.92 -13.55 -17.86
N GLY A 151 14.46 -12.97 -16.77
CA GLY A 151 15.24 -11.74 -16.83
C GLY A 151 14.43 -10.49 -17.18
N LEU A 152 13.11 -10.53 -16.98
CA LEU A 152 12.20 -9.39 -17.20
C LEU A 152 12.32 -8.37 -16.06
N ILE A 153 12.58 -8.84 -14.84
CA ILE A 153 12.87 -8.02 -13.67
C ILE A 153 14.17 -8.48 -12.99
N GLY A 154 14.63 -7.72 -12.00
CA GLY A 154 15.88 -7.93 -11.29
C GLY A 154 17.04 -7.17 -11.91
N LYS A 155 18.21 -7.80 -11.94
CA LYS A 155 19.41 -7.18 -12.51
C LYS A 155 19.28 -7.07 -14.03
N ASN A 156 19.50 -5.88 -14.58
CA ASN A 156 19.36 -5.60 -16.01
C ASN A 156 17.99 -6.03 -16.55
N ALA A 157 16.91 -5.56 -15.91
CA ALA A 157 15.52 -5.84 -16.24
C ALA A 157 15.23 -5.65 -17.74
N CYS A 158 14.64 -6.65 -18.39
CA CYS A 158 14.39 -6.70 -19.84
C CYS A 158 15.64 -6.48 -20.71
N GLY A 159 16.86 -6.63 -20.17
CA GLY A 159 18.10 -6.32 -20.88
C GLY A 159 18.26 -4.83 -21.22
N SER A 160 17.65 -3.93 -20.44
CA SER A 160 17.60 -2.48 -20.65
C SER A 160 18.80 -1.70 -20.08
N GLY A 161 19.56 -2.31 -19.18
CA GLY A 161 20.60 -1.66 -18.36
C GLY A 161 20.09 -1.12 -17.02
N TYR A 162 18.80 -1.31 -16.70
CA TYR A 162 18.18 -0.86 -15.46
C TYR A 162 18.03 -2.01 -14.46
N ASP A 163 18.44 -1.80 -13.21
CA ASP A 163 18.25 -2.78 -12.14
C ASP A 163 16.94 -2.46 -11.40
N PHE A 164 16.02 -3.42 -11.33
CA PHE A 164 14.71 -3.21 -10.72
C PHE A 164 14.17 -4.47 -10.05
N ASP A 165 14.09 -4.47 -8.72
CA ASP A 165 13.53 -5.58 -7.96
C ASP A 165 12.04 -5.39 -7.65
N VAL A 166 11.29 -6.50 -7.57
CA VAL A 166 9.89 -6.50 -7.13
C VAL A 166 9.75 -7.37 -5.89
N TYR A 167 9.27 -6.79 -4.81
CA TYR A 167 9.08 -7.45 -3.52
C TYR A 167 7.61 -7.57 -3.19
N LEU A 168 7.18 -8.77 -2.80
CA LEU A 168 5.83 -9.00 -2.30
C LEU A 168 5.80 -8.92 -0.77
N HIS A 169 4.93 -8.06 -0.24
CA HIS A 169 4.70 -7.90 1.20
C HIS A 169 3.23 -8.14 1.52
N ARG A 170 2.95 -9.04 2.46
CA ARG A 170 1.58 -9.35 2.90
C ARG A 170 1.20 -8.53 4.13
N GLY A 171 0.07 -7.86 4.07
CA GLY A 171 -0.59 -7.25 5.22
C GLY A 171 -1.14 -8.28 6.21
N ALA A 172 -1.91 -7.80 7.19
CA ALA A 172 -2.45 -8.63 8.28
C ALA A 172 -3.95 -8.40 8.53
N GLY A 173 -4.71 -7.99 7.49
CA GLY A 173 -6.16 -7.80 7.56
C GLY A 173 -6.55 -6.51 8.28
N ALA A 174 -6.21 -5.36 7.69
CA ALA A 174 -6.57 -4.06 8.24
C ALA A 174 -6.83 -3.07 7.11
N TYR A 175 -8.08 -2.63 6.95
CA TYR A 175 -8.47 -1.71 5.87
C TYR A 175 -7.71 -0.40 5.91
N ILE A 176 -7.42 0.11 7.11
CA ILE A 176 -6.62 1.31 7.27
C ILE A 176 -5.21 1.19 6.68
N CYS A 177 -4.64 -0.02 6.58
CA CYS A 177 -3.35 -0.22 5.91
C CYS A 177 -3.44 -0.13 4.38
N GLY A 178 -4.64 -0.04 3.80
CA GLY A 178 -4.86 0.35 2.42
C GLY A 178 -4.74 1.86 2.19
N GLU A 179 -4.69 2.69 3.24
CA GLU A 179 -4.40 4.11 3.10
C GLU A 179 -2.91 4.32 2.83
N GLU A 180 -2.56 5.18 1.87
CA GLU A 180 -1.19 5.34 1.35
C GLU A 180 -0.10 5.52 2.42
N THR A 181 -0.31 6.34 3.44
CA THR A 181 0.72 6.62 4.47
C THR A 181 0.75 5.55 5.56
N ALA A 182 -0.41 4.98 5.89
CA ALA A 182 -0.52 3.84 6.80
C ALA A 182 0.10 2.57 6.19
N LEU A 183 -0.05 2.38 4.89
CA LEU A 183 0.56 1.30 4.12
C LEU A 183 2.09 1.36 4.23
N ILE A 184 2.68 2.55 4.08
CA ILE A 184 4.12 2.77 4.27
C ILE A 184 4.55 2.47 5.71
N GLU A 185 3.80 2.90 6.72
CA GLU A 185 4.09 2.57 8.13
C GLU A 185 4.03 1.06 8.39
N SER A 186 3.04 0.37 7.81
CA SER A 186 2.91 -1.09 7.88
C SER A 186 4.11 -1.80 7.24
N LEU A 187 4.51 -1.36 6.03
CA LEU A 187 5.71 -1.85 5.34
C LEU A 187 7.00 -1.65 6.14
N GLU A 188 7.13 -0.53 6.85
CA GLU A 188 8.25 -0.25 7.76
C GLU A 188 8.22 -1.12 9.03
N GLY A 189 7.20 -1.98 9.21
CA GLY A 189 7.02 -2.87 10.34
C GLY A 189 6.45 -2.18 11.58
N ARG A 190 5.84 -1.02 11.42
CA ARG A 190 5.12 -0.29 12.47
C ARG A 190 3.62 -0.61 12.39
N THR A 191 2.85 -0.08 13.33
CA THR A 191 1.38 -0.13 13.21
C THR A 191 0.95 0.72 12.03
N GLY A 192 0.01 0.24 11.20
CA GLY A 192 -0.57 0.98 10.06
C GLY A 192 -1.43 2.17 10.51
N LYS A 193 -0.78 3.17 11.09
CA LYS A 193 -1.36 4.42 11.57
C LYS A 193 -0.92 5.52 10.60
N PRO A 194 -1.85 6.18 9.89
CA PRO A 194 -1.51 7.20 8.91
C PRO A 194 -0.59 8.30 9.45
N ARG A 195 0.21 8.88 8.56
CA ARG A 195 1.06 10.04 8.84
C ARG A 195 0.26 11.32 8.59
N LEU A 196 0.53 12.36 9.37
CA LEU A 196 0.06 13.71 9.05
C LEU A 196 0.75 14.19 7.77
N LYS A 197 -0.04 14.73 6.85
CA LYS A 197 0.45 15.43 5.65
C LYS A 197 0.55 16.93 5.99
N PRO A 198 1.71 17.60 5.79
CA PRO A 198 3.01 17.11 5.32
C PRO A 198 3.88 16.39 6.38
N PRO A 199 4.84 15.52 5.96
CA PRO A 199 5.34 15.32 4.59
C PRO A 199 4.49 14.35 3.74
N PHE A 200 4.29 14.70 2.47
CA PHE A 200 3.59 13.87 1.49
C PHE A 200 4.55 12.80 0.91
N PRO A 201 4.13 11.54 0.76
CA PRO A 201 4.74 10.69 -0.25
C PRO A 201 4.52 11.30 -1.64
N LEU A 202 5.49 11.17 -2.55
CA LEU A 202 5.26 11.47 -3.97
C LEU A 202 4.34 10.38 -4.51
N VAL A 203 3.04 10.68 -4.48
CA VAL A 203 2.01 9.77 -4.94
C VAL A 203 1.88 9.93 -6.45
N LEU A 204 2.17 8.86 -7.18
CA LEU A 204 1.71 8.67 -8.56
C LEU A 204 0.42 7.85 -8.44
N ASP A 205 -0.67 8.55 -8.12
CA ASP A 205 -2.00 7.95 -8.13
C ASP A 205 -2.49 8.03 -9.56
N CYS A 206 -2.39 6.94 -10.31
CA CYS A 206 -2.99 6.89 -11.64
C CYS A 206 -4.53 6.82 -11.56
N LEU A 207 -5.15 6.82 -10.36
CA LEU A 207 -6.59 6.63 -10.21
C LEU A 207 -7.32 7.68 -9.34
N ASP A 208 -6.73 8.26 -8.28
CA ASP A 208 -7.53 9.09 -7.34
C ASP A 208 -7.14 10.57 -7.15
N VAL A 209 -6.05 11.09 -7.75
CA VAL A 209 -5.65 12.52 -7.61
C VAL A 209 -5.66 13.30 -8.94
N LEU A 210 -6.21 12.71 -9.99
CA LEU A 210 -6.19 13.29 -11.34
C LEU A 210 -7.36 14.26 -11.53
N PRO A 211 -7.19 15.35 -12.32
CA PRO A 211 -8.33 16.16 -12.73
C PRO A 211 -9.37 15.27 -13.43
N PRO A 212 -10.66 15.50 -13.16
CA PRO A 212 -11.72 14.59 -13.55
C PRO A 212 -11.92 14.70 -15.06
N LEU A 213 -11.56 13.64 -15.78
CA LEU A 213 -11.79 13.56 -17.22
C LEU A 213 -12.35 12.18 -17.59
N PRO A 214 -13.31 12.11 -18.52
CA PRO A 214 -14.09 10.91 -18.85
C PRO A 214 -13.33 9.92 -19.76
N MET A 215 -12.00 9.86 -19.65
CA MET A 215 -11.16 9.11 -20.60
C MET A 215 -10.64 7.82 -19.98
N GLY A 216 -10.72 6.73 -20.74
CA GLY A 216 -10.18 5.43 -20.37
C GLY A 216 -11.24 4.38 -20.03
N THR A 217 -10.75 3.22 -19.59
CA THR A 217 -11.57 2.10 -19.11
C THR A 217 -11.47 2.01 -17.60
N LYS A 218 -12.47 1.38 -16.97
CA LYS A 218 -12.48 1.14 -15.53
C LYS A 218 -12.98 -0.27 -15.25
N LEU A 219 -12.32 -0.95 -14.32
CA LEU A 219 -12.87 -2.15 -13.70
C LEU A 219 -13.97 -1.75 -12.72
N PHE A 220 -15.18 -2.20 -13.02
CA PHE A 220 -16.36 -2.09 -12.17
C PHE A 220 -16.56 -3.41 -11.42
N ALA A 221 -16.57 -3.35 -10.09
CA ALA A 221 -16.94 -4.48 -9.25
C ALA A 221 -18.41 -4.33 -8.86
N ILE A 222 -19.29 -5.09 -9.50
CA ILE A 222 -20.75 -4.95 -9.33
C ILE A 222 -21.23 -6.01 -8.36
N SER A 223 -21.91 -5.57 -7.30
CA SER A 223 -22.37 -6.39 -6.18
C SER A 223 -23.78 -5.99 -5.71
N GLY A 224 -24.33 -6.72 -4.74
CA GLY A 224 -25.67 -6.47 -4.21
C GLY A 224 -26.78 -7.14 -5.02
N HIS A 225 -27.94 -6.49 -5.12
CA HIS A 225 -29.19 -7.07 -5.63
C HIS A 225 -29.35 -7.00 -7.15
N VAL A 226 -28.33 -7.45 -7.87
CA VAL A 226 -28.38 -7.70 -9.32
C VAL A 226 -28.51 -9.19 -9.60
N LYS A 227 -28.88 -9.57 -10.83
CA LYS A 227 -29.03 -11.01 -11.16
C LYS A 227 -27.69 -11.74 -11.19
N ASN A 228 -26.69 -11.14 -11.86
CA ASN A 228 -25.35 -11.72 -11.99
C ASN A 228 -24.27 -10.71 -11.56
N PRO A 229 -24.01 -10.56 -10.25
CA PRO A 229 -22.87 -9.80 -9.74
C PRO A 229 -21.54 -10.28 -10.34
N MET A 230 -20.70 -9.34 -10.76
CA MET A 230 -19.44 -9.64 -11.45
C MET A 230 -18.47 -8.46 -11.44
N VAL A 231 -17.22 -8.74 -11.79
CA VAL A 231 -16.23 -7.70 -12.14
C VAL A 231 -16.15 -7.60 -13.65
N VAL A 232 -16.31 -6.40 -14.20
CA VAL A 232 -16.22 -6.15 -15.65
C VAL A 232 -15.41 -4.90 -15.93
N GLU A 233 -14.56 -4.94 -16.95
CA GLU A 233 -13.98 -3.73 -17.52
C GLU A 233 -15.02 -3.05 -18.42
N GLU A 234 -15.17 -1.74 -18.39
CA GLU A 234 -16.04 -1.03 -19.32
C GLU A 234 -15.52 0.41 -19.49
N SER A 235 -15.99 1.11 -20.53
CA SER A 235 -15.62 2.50 -20.72
C SER A 235 -16.10 3.37 -19.56
N MET A 236 -15.28 4.35 -19.19
CA MET A 236 -15.71 5.43 -18.29
C MET A 236 -16.94 6.14 -18.87
N SER A 237 -17.74 6.74 -17.98
CA SER A 237 -18.96 7.49 -18.33
C SER A 237 -20.11 6.64 -18.89
N ILE A 238 -20.03 5.30 -18.88
CA ILE A 238 -21.18 4.44 -19.16
C ILE A 238 -22.35 4.77 -18.21
N PRO A 239 -23.60 4.86 -18.69
CA PRO A 239 -24.77 5.01 -17.81
C PRO A 239 -24.88 3.84 -16.82
N LEU A 240 -25.17 4.13 -15.56
CA LEU A 240 -25.27 3.10 -14.51
C LEU A 240 -26.32 2.03 -14.88
N GLN A 241 -27.49 2.43 -15.38
CA GLN A 241 -28.52 1.49 -15.81
C GLN A 241 -28.02 0.57 -16.93
N GLU A 242 -27.35 1.13 -17.94
CA GLU A 242 -26.80 0.35 -19.05
C GLU A 242 -25.74 -0.64 -18.56
N LEU A 243 -24.83 -0.23 -17.67
CA LEU A 243 -23.83 -1.09 -17.06
C LEU A 243 -24.47 -2.32 -16.38
N ILE A 244 -25.51 -2.11 -15.58
CA ILE A 244 -26.20 -3.18 -14.84
C ILE A 244 -27.04 -4.07 -15.76
N GLU A 245 -27.79 -3.48 -16.71
CA GLU A 245 -28.63 -4.24 -17.64
C GLU A 245 -27.80 -5.10 -18.58
N LYS A 246 -26.73 -4.53 -19.16
CA LYS A 246 -25.87 -5.19 -20.14
C LYS A 246 -25.04 -6.31 -19.52
N HIS A 247 -24.34 -6.05 -18.43
CA HIS A 247 -23.35 -7.00 -17.88
C HIS A 247 -23.94 -7.91 -16.80
N CYS A 248 -24.80 -7.38 -15.92
CA CYS A 248 -25.36 -8.17 -14.83
C CYS A 248 -26.73 -8.79 -15.18
N GLY A 249 -27.32 -8.48 -16.34
CA GLY A 249 -28.66 -8.92 -16.73
C GLY A 249 -29.80 -8.16 -16.03
N GLY A 250 -29.49 -7.01 -15.42
CA GLY A 250 -30.42 -6.16 -14.67
C GLY A 250 -30.48 -6.45 -13.17
N MET A 251 -31.30 -5.66 -12.47
CA MET A 251 -31.65 -5.87 -11.06
C MET A 251 -32.38 -7.21 -10.85
N ARG A 252 -32.24 -7.80 -9.66
CA ARG A 252 -32.83 -9.10 -9.28
C ARG A 252 -34.32 -9.21 -9.66
N ASN A 253 -35.11 -8.20 -9.32
CA ASN A 253 -36.55 -8.13 -9.56
C ASN A 253 -36.94 -7.06 -10.61
N GLY A 254 -36.02 -6.68 -11.50
CA GLY A 254 -36.22 -5.63 -12.49
C GLY A 254 -35.86 -4.23 -11.98
N TRP A 255 -35.50 -3.32 -12.90
CA TRP A 255 -34.96 -2.00 -12.56
C TRP A 255 -35.89 -1.18 -11.68
N ASP A 256 -37.20 -1.38 -11.80
CA ASP A 256 -38.19 -0.64 -11.02
C ASP A 256 -38.09 -0.86 -9.51
N THR A 257 -37.56 -2.00 -9.09
CA THR A 257 -37.34 -2.36 -7.68
C THR A 257 -36.11 -1.69 -7.07
N LEU A 258 -35.31 -0.96 -7.86
CA LEU A 258 -34.15 -0.22 -7.37
C LEU A 258 -34.56 0.82 -6.32
N GLN A 259 -33.95 0.72 -5.13
CA GLN A 259 -34.13 1.67 -4.05
C GLN A 259 -32.92 2.62 -3.94
N ALA A 260 -31.71 2.07 -3.94
CA ALA A 260 -30.47 2.82 -3.79
C ALA A 260 -29.27 2.16 -4.49
N CYS A 261 -28.22 2.94 -4.72
CA CYS A 261 -26.93 2.46 -5.17
C CYS A 261 -25.80 3.12 -4.38
N ILE A 262 -24.77 2.35 -4.02
CA ILE A 262 -23.45 2.90 -3.66
C ILE A 262 -22.57 2.75 -4.89
N PRO A 263 -22.27 3.82 -5.65
CA PRO A 263 -21.63 3.70 -6.95
C PRO A 263 -20.11 3.44 -6.91
N GLY A 264 -19.45 3.61 -5.76
CA GLY A 264 -17.99 3.77 -5.71
C GLY A 264 -17.25 3.11 -4.56
N GLY A 265 -17.79 2.03 -3.99
CA GLY A 265 -17.33 1.43 -2.75
C GLY A 265 -17.97 2.08 -1.53
N SER A 266 -17.91 1.42 -0.38
CA SER A 266 -18.65 1.87 0.80
C SER A 266 -18.31 3.26 1.31
N SER A 267 -17.19 3.84 0.89
CA SER A 267 -16.77 5.18 1.28
C SER A 267 -17.62 6.30 0.69
N VAL A 268 -18.37 6.08 -0.40
CA VAL A 268 -19.13 7.15 -1.07
C VAL A 268 -20.59 7.23 -0.61
N PRO A 269 -21.22 8.42 -0.64
CA PRO A 269 -22.65 8.57 -0.34
C PRO A 269 -23.54 7.73 -1.27
N VAL A 270 -24.66 7.21 -0.74
CA VAL A 270 -25.68 6.51 -1.54
C VAL A 270 -26.35 7.46 -2.55
N LEU A 271 -26.69 6.94 -3.73
CA LEU A 271 -27.60 7.54 -4.69
C LEU A 271 -28.99 6.96 -4.52
N ASN A 272 -30.03 7.79 -4.68
CA ASN A 272 -31.41 7.30 -4.79
C ASN A 272 -31.76 6.87 -6.22
N LYS A 273 -32.92 6.22 -6.41
CA LYS A 273 -33.39 5.75 -7.72
C LYS A 273 -33.32 6.83 -8.82
N ALA A 274 -33.88 8.02 -8.57
CA ALA A 274 -33.92 9.10 -9.56
C ALA A 274 -32.51 9.55 -10.00
N GLN A 275 -31.55 9.57 -9.09
CA GLN A 275 -30.16 9.87 -9.43
C GLN A 275 -29.50 8.72 -10.19
N CYS A 276 -29.84 7.47 -9.87
CA CYS A 276 -29.32 6.29 -10.56
C CYS A 276 -29.79 6.20 -12.02
N ASP A 277 -31.03 6.61 -12.30
CA ASP A 277 -31.61 6.62 -13.65
C ASP A 277 -30.83 7.53 -14.61
N GLU A 278 -30.19 8.58 -14.10
CA GLU A 278 -29.42 9.56 -14.88
C GLU A 278 -27.91 9.54 -14.58
N ALA A 279 -27.42 8.57 -13.79
CA ALA A 279 -26.03 8.51 -13.37
C ALA A 279 -25.12 8.02 -14.51
N LEU A 280 -24.08 8.80 -14.81
CA LEU A 280 -22.95 8.37 -15.61
C LEU A 280 -21.83 7.91 -14.65
N MET A 281 -21.22 6.77 -14.95
CA MET A 281 -20.17 6.19 -14.12
C MET A 281 -18.82 6.88 -14.36
N GLU A 282 -18.73 8.13 -13.92
CA GLU A 282 -17.54 9.00 -14.00
C GLU A 282 -17.40 9.87 -12.73
N PHE A 283 -16.20 10.42 -12.52
CA PHE A 283 -15.89 11.21 -11.32
C PHE A 283 -16.72 12.50 -11.19
N ASP A 284 -16.88 13.26 -12.28
CA ASP A 284 -17.55 14.57 -12.25
C ASP A 284 -19.06 14.46 -12.07
N ASP A 285 -19.72 13.60 -12.85
CA ASP A 285 -21.17 13.43 -12.76
C ASP A 285 -21.61 12.88 -11.40
N LEU A 286 -20.90 11.87 -10.86
CA LEU A 286 -21.21 11.33 -9.54
C LEU A 286 -20.97 12.36 -8.43
N ARG A 287 -19.91 13.18 -8.55
CA ARG A 287 -19.66 14.31 -7.62
C ARG A 287 -20.77 15.35 -7.71
N ALA A 288 -21.23 15.70 -8.91
CA ALA A 288 -22.33 16.64 -9.11
C ALA A 288 -23.65 16.13 -8.51
N LYS A 289 -23.84 14.80 -8.48
CA LYS A 289 -24.97 14.13 -7.80
C LYS A 289 -24.76 13.97 -6.28
N GLY A 290 -23.66 14.48 -5.73
CA GLY A 290 -23.36 14.45 -4.30
C GLY A 290 -22.88 13.09 -3.79
N SER A 291 -22.31 12.27 -4.68
CA SER A 291 -21.63 11.00 -4.38
C SER A 291 -20.21 11.02 -4.98
N GLY A 292 -19.60 9.86 -5.28
CA GLY A 292 -18.29 9.75 -5.92
C GLY A 292 -18.11 8.40 -6.61
N LEU A 293 -17.16 8.33 -7.55
CA LEU A 293 -16.85 7.07 -8.25
C LEU A 293 -16.01 6.12 -7.39
N GLY A 294 -15.17 6.64 -6.50
CA GLY A 294 -14.26 5.88 -5.66
C GLY A 294 -13.58 4.73 -6.41
N THR A 295 -13.63 3.52 -5.85
CA THR A 295 -13.02 2.33 -6.47
C THR A 295 -13.80 1.78 -7.66
N ALA A 296 -14.95 2.37 -8.00
CA ALA A 296 -15.98 1.84 -8.92
C ALA A 296 -16.55 0.48 -8.49
N ALA A 297 -16.62 0.25 -7.17
CA ALA A 297 -17.37 -0.86 -6.59
C ALA A 297 -18.86 -0.47 -6.45
N VAL A 298 -19.66 -0.95 -7.40
CA VAL A 298 -21.08 -0.64 -7.50
C VAL A 298 -21.88 -1.63 -6.65
N THR A 299 -22.52 -1.16 -5.59
CA THR A 299 -23.40 -1.99 -4.76
C THR A 299 -24.85 -1.56 -4.95
N MET A 300 -25.66 -2.45 -5.51
CA MET A 300 -27.07 -2.19 -5.83
C MET A 300 -28.00 -2.69 -4.71
N PHE A 301 -28.99 -1.89 -4.33
CA PHE A 301 -29.98 -2.24 -3.31
C PHE A 301 -31.40 -2.13 -3.89
N ASP A 302 -32.16 -3.21 -3.87
CA ASP A 302 -33.59 -3.18 -4.19
C ASP A 302 -34.44 -2.78 -2.97
N ASP A 303 -35.74 -2.61 -3.18
CA ASP A 303 -36.76 -2.19 -2.19
C ASP A 303 -37.02 -3.19 -1.05
N SER A 304 -36.34 -4.34 -1.06
CA SER A 304 -36.41 -5.33 0.01
C SER A 304 -35.46 -5.03 1.18
N VAL A 305 -34.50 -4.12 1.00
CA VAL A 305 -33.45 -3.80 1.98
C VAL A 305 -33.85 -2.65 2.89
N ASP A 306 -33.58 -2.77 4.18
CA ASP A 306 -33.55 -1.62 5.08
C ASP A 306 -32.23 -0.84 4.93
N MET A 307 -32.28 0.32 4.26
CA MET A 307 -31.10 1.15 4.06
C MET A 307 -30.50 1.66 5.36
N VAL A 308 -31.29 1.84 6.42
CA VAL A 308 -30.77 2.26 7.72
C VAL A 308 -29.87 1.17 8.29
N GLY A 309 -30.31 -0.09 8.24
CA GLY A 309 -29.52 -1.24 8.64
C GLY A 309 -28.28 -1.47 7.77
N ALA A 310 -28.38 -1.30 6.45
CA ALA A 310 -27.25 -1.40 5.53
C ALA A 310 -26.15 -0.38 5.86
N ILE A 311 -26.52 0.89 6.04
CA ILE A 311 -25.56 1.96 6.36
C ILE A 311 -25.02 1.82 7.78
N ARG A 312 -25.85 1.41 8.75
CA ARG A 312 -25.36 1.05 10.10
C ARG A 312 -24.28 -0.04 10.02
N ARG A 313 -24.44 -1.06 9.17
CA ARG A 313 -23.44 -2.11 9.00
C ARG A 313 -22.12 -1.59 8.42
N LEU A 314 -22.18 -0.60 7.53
CA LEU A 314 -21.00 0.12 7.04
C LEU A 314 -20.37 0.98 8.13
N SER A 315 -21.16 1.69 8.96
CA SER A 315 -20.63 2.42 10.11
C SER A 315 -19.93 1.49 11.11
N HIS A 316 -20.47 0.29 11.35
CA HIS A 316 -19.78 -0.74 12.14
C HIS A 316 -18.45 -1.18 11.50
N PHE A 317 -18.40 -1.34 10.18
CA PHE A 317 -17.16 -1.63 9.46
C PHE A 317 -16.12 -0.52 9.70
N TYR A 318 -16.48 0.75 9.51
CA TYR A 318 -15.54 1.87 9.72
C TYR A 318 -15.10 2.04 11.18
N LYS A 319 -15.96 1.70 12.15
CA LYS A 319 -15.56 1.65 13.56
C LYS A 319 -14.54 0.54 13.80
N HIS A 320 -14.79 -0.67 13.28
CA HIS A 320 -13.90 -1.82 13.45
C HIS A 320 -12.55 -1.62 12.77
N GLU A 321 -12.56 -1.02 11.59
CA GLU A 321 -11.39 -0.82 10.74
C GLU A 321 -10.65 0.51 10.97
N SER A 322 -11.08 1.31 11.96
CA SER A 322 -10.35 2.52 12.36
C SER A 322 -9.12 2.17 13.20
N CYS A 323 -7.95 2.73 12.85
CA CYS A 323 -6.73 2.56 13.65
C CYS A 323 -6.76 3.29 15.01
N GLY A 324 -7.79 4.12 15.26
CA GLY A 324 -7.97 4.85 16.51
C GLY A 324 -6.93 5.94 16.78
N GLN A 325 -6.21 6.45 15.77
CA GLN A 325 -5.17 7.47 16.00
C GLN A 325 -5.76 8.86 16.30
N CYS A 326 -6.58 9.42 15.41
CA CYS A 326 -7.18 10.74 15.60
C CYS A 326 -8.51 10.65 16.35
N THR A 327 -8.74 11.59 17.27
CA THR A 327 -9.92 11.60 18.14
C THR A 327 -11.24 11.72 17.37
N PRO A 328 -11.38 12.62 16.35
CA PRO A 328 -12.64 12.75 15.63
C PRO A 328 -13.08 11.43 14.98
N CYS A 329 -12.16 10.69 14.37
CA CYS A 329 -12.47 9.36 13.83
C CYS A 329 -12.70 8.33 14.95
N ARG A 330 -11.77 8.19 15.90
CA ARG A 330 -11.81 7.13 16.92
C ARG A 330 -13.11 7.13 17.74
N GLU A 331 -13.51 8.30 18.22
CA GLU A 331 -14.72 8.44 19.03
C GLU A 331 -15.95 8.63 18.14
N GLY A 332 -15.81 9.42 17.06
CA GLY A 332 -16.92 9.77 16.19
C GLY A 332 -17.51 8.58 15.45
N THR A 333 -16.70 7.65 14.91
CA THR A 333 -17.24 6.46 14.22
C THR A 333 -18.01 5.54 15.16
N SER A 334 -17.59 5.45 16.43
CA SER A 334 -18.35 4.73 17.46
C SER A 334 -19.69 5.41 17.73
N TRP A 335 -19.71 6.74 17.85
CA TRP A 335 -20.96 7.50 18.03
C TRP A 335 -21.91 7.40 16.84
N LEU A 336 -21.39 7.44 15.61
CA LEU A 336 -22.20 7.23 14.40
C LEU A 336 -22.93 5.89 14.47
N GLU A 337 -22.20 4.80 14.78
CA GLU A 337 -22.79 3.47 14.89
C GLU A 337 -23.84 3.40 16.02
N ASP A 338 -23.53 3.90 17.21
CA ASP A 338 -24.40 3.82 18.38
C ASP A 338 -25.74 4.56 18.17
N ILE A 339 -25.71 5.70 17.45
CA ILE A 339 -26.93 6.42 17.06
C ILE A 339 -27.69 5.64 15.98
N LEU A 340 -27.00 5.11 14.96
CA LEU A 340 -27.62 4.34 13.88
C LEU A 340 -28.26 3.04 14.37
N ILE A 341 -27.68 2.35 15.38
CA ILE A 341 -28.30 1.18 16.04
C ILE A 341 -29.66 1.54 16.63
N ARG A 342 -29.80 2.74 17.19
CA ARG A 342 -31.06 3.19 17.79
C ARG A 342 -32.04 3.67 16.73
N MET A 343 -31.57 4.39 15.71
CA MET A 343 -32.40 4.80 14.57
C MET A 343 -32.95 3.62 13.77
N GLU A 344 -32.15 2.57 13.56
CA GLU A 344 -32.57 1.33 12.90
C GLU A 344 -33.78 0.70 13.60
N LYS A 345 -33.79 0.69 14.94
CA LYS A 345 -34.85 0.11 15.77
C LYS A 345 -36.01 1.06 16.08
N GLY A 346 -35.91 2.34 15.73
CA GLY A 346 -36.86 3.38 16.15
C GLY A 346 -36.75 3.82 17.62
N ASP A 347 -35.67 3.45 18.33
CA ASP A 347 -35.41 3.83 19.74
C ASP A 347 -34.57 5.12 19.86
N ALA A 348 -34.74 6.03 18.91
CA ALA A 348 -34.04 7.32 18.84
C ALA A 348 -35.04 8.48 18.91
N ASP A 349 -34.61 9.63 19.43
CA ASP A 349 -35.41 10.86 19.36
C ASP A 349 -35.17 11.57 18.00
N LYS A 350 -36.20 12.20 17.42
CA LYS A 350 -36.06 12.95 16.14
C LYS A 350 -35.00 14.05 16.19
N ARG A 351 -34.68 14.59 17.37
CA ARG A 351 -33.57 15.55 17.58
C ARG A 351 -32.19 14.95 17.32
N GLU A 352 -32.08 13.63 17.30
CA GLU A 352 -30.83 12.95 17.04
C GLU A 352 -30.49 12.86 15.55
N ILE A 353 -31.46 13.03 14.66
CA ILE A 353 -31.24 13.10 13.22
C ILE A 353 -30.29 14.27 12.84
N PRO A 354 -30.60 15.53 13.22
CA PRO A 354 -29.66 16.63 12.97
C PRO A 354 -28.38 16.52 13.80
N MET A 355 -28.41 15.88 14.98
CA MET A 355 -27.20 15.61 15.76
C MET A 355 -26.26 14.64 15.04
N LEU A 356 -26.79 13.58 14.43
CA LEU A 356 -26.03 12.62 13.64
C LEU A 356 -25.38 13.30 12.43
N GLU A 357 -26.13 14.17 11.75
CA GLU A 357 -25.59 14.99 10.67
C GLU A 357 -24.45 15.88 11.16
N GLU A 358 -24.62 16.58 12.29
CA GLU A 358 -23.59 17.44 12.88
C GLU A 358 -22.33 16.63 13.24
N ILE A 359 -22.47 15.48 13.89
CA ILE A 359 -21.35 14.59 14.22
C ILE A 359 -20.62 14.16 12.96
N SER A 360 -21.35 13.76 11.91
CA SER A 360 -20.72 13.35 10.65
C SER A 360 -19.87 14.49 10.05
N ARG A 361 -20.33 15.74 10.12
CA ARG A 361 -19.60 16.93 9.64
C ARG A 361 -18.42 17.32 10.54
N GLN A 362 -18.48 17.00 11.83
CA GLN A 362 -17.36 17.19 12.75
C GLN A 362 -16.25 16.15 12.56
N ILE A 363 -16.58 14.98 12.01
CA ILE A 363 -15.59 13.96 11.61
C ILE A 363 -14.96 14.37 10.28
N GLU A 364 -15.80 14.72 9.30
CA GLU A 364 -15.38 15.11 7.96
C GLU A 364 -14.39 16.29 8.00
N GLY A 365 -13.25 16.14 7.32
CA GLY A 365 -12.21 17.18 7.23
C GLY A 365 -11.41 17.45 8.51
N HIS A 366 -11.72 16.79 9.63
CA HIS A 366 -11.02 16.97 10.92
C HIS A 366 -10.20 15.74 11.34
N THR A 367 -10.02 14.79 10.43
CA THR A 367 -9.27 13.55 10.67
C THR A 367 -7.90 13.58 9.98
N ILE A 368 -7.00 12.67 10.35
CA ILE A 368 -5.63 12.63 9.77
C ILE A 368 -5.66 12.10 8.33
N CYS A 369 -6.56 11.16 8.04
CA CYS A 369 -6.69 10.47 6.76
C CYS A 369 -8.14 10.43 6.32
N ALA A 370 -8.39 10.11 5.04
CA ALA A 370 -9.72 10.08 4.45
C ALA A 370 -10.67 9.01 5.02
N LEU A 371 -10.22 8.09 5.89
CA LEU A 371 -11.13 7.14 6.56
C LEU A 371 -12.23 7.86 7.34
N GLY A 372 -11.95 9.01 7.94
CA GLY A 372 -12.97 9.81 8.62
C GLY A 372 -14.10 10.25 7.69
N ASP A 373 -13.72 10.75 6.51
CA ASP A 373 -14.66 11.17 5.47
C ASP A 373 -15.44 9.95 4.96
N ALA A 374 -14.75 8.84 4.67
CA ALA A 374 -15.35 7.56 4.26
C ALA A 374 -16.35 7.00 5.29
N ALA A 375 -16.15 7.26 6.58
CA ALA A 375 -17.09 6.85 7.62
C ALA A 375 -18.30 7.81 7.74
N ALA A 376 -18.12 9.10 7.43
CA ALA A 376 -19.15 10.12 7.53
C ALA A 376 -20.08 10.15 6.32
N TRP A 377 -19.52 10.03 5.11
CA TRP A 377 -20.25 10.17 3.84
C TRP A 377 -21.41 9.19 3.64
N PRO A 378 -21.32 7.90 4.02
CA PRO A 378 -22.45 6.97 3.93
C PRO A 378 -23.62 7.40 4.80
N VAL A 379 -23.33 7.93 6.00
CA VAL A 379 -24.33 8.46 6.92
C VAL A 379 -24.96 9.74 6.37
N GLN A 380 -24.15 10.65 5.82
CA GLN A 380 -24.66 11.86 5.18
C GLN A 380 -25.56 11.53 3.97
N GLY A 381 -25.19 10.53 3.16
CA GLY A 381 -26.01 10.03 2.06
C GLY A 381 -27.33 9.44 2.54
N LEU A 382 -27.29 8.61 3.59
CA LEU A 382 -28.49 8.06 4.23
C LEU A 382 -29.45 9.18 4.68
N LEU A 383 -28.94 10.16 5.42
CA LEU A 383 -29.75 11.27 5.92
C LEU A 383 -30.30 12.15 4.80
N ARG A 384 -29.60 12.27 3.67
CA ARG A 384 -30.08 13.05 2.52
C ARG A 384 -31.27 12.40 1.83
N HIS A 385 -31.28 11.09 1.70
CA HIS A 385 -32.24 10.37 0.86
C HIS A 385 -33.28 9.56 1.64
N PHE A 386 -32.95 9.09 2.85
CA PHE A 386 -33.75 8.17 3.65
C PHE A 386 -34.11 8.72 5.04
N LYS A 387 -33.97 10.03 5.26
CA LYS A 387 -34.37 10.67 6.53
C LYS A 387 -35.83 10.42 6.90
N LYS A 388 -36.73 10.43 5.90
CA LYS A 388 -38.14 10.18 6.14
C LYS A 388 -38.38 8.79 6.73
N ASP A 389 -37.69 7.78 6.20
CA ASP A 389 -37.81 6.40 6.69
C ASP A 389 -37.37 6.28 8.16
N ILE A 390 -36.36 7.06 8.56
CA ILE A 390 -35.92 7.16 9.96
C ILE A 390 -36.98 7.85 10.82
N GLU A 391 -37.55 8.98 10.35
CA GLU A 391 -38.61 9.71 11.07
C GLU A 391 -39.86 8.85 11.27
N ASP A 392 -40.30 8.15 10.21
CA ASP A 392 -41.45 7.26 10.23
C ASP A 392 -41.20 6.06 11.17
N ARG A 393 -39.96 5.53 11.23
CA ARG A 393 -39.58 4.45 12.15
C ARG A 393 -39.53 4.87 13.61
N ILE A 394 -39.15 6.13 13.88
CA ILE A 394 -39.20 6.70 15.23
C ILE A 394 -40.66 6.89 15.67
N ASP A 395 -41.55 7.30 14.76
CA ASP A 395 -42.97 7.45 15.08
C ASP A 395 -43.68 6.10 15.28
N ASP A 396 -43.28 5.08 14.54
CA ASP A 396 -43.77 3.70 14.69
C ASP A 396 -42.61 2.68 14.78
N PRO A 397 -42.06 2.45 15.98
CA PRO A 397 -41.00 1.46 16.19
C PRO A 397 -41.42 0.02 15.85
N SER A 398 -42.71 -0.28 15.75
CA SER A 398 -43.19 -1.61 15.34
C SER A 398 -42.99 -1.90 13.86
N SER A 399 -42.66 -0.86 13.07
CA SER A 399 -42.28 -0.98 11.66
C SER A 399 -40.89 -1.59 11.45
N PHE A 400 -40.06 -1.70 12.50
CA PHE A 400 -38.77 -2.36 12.42
C PHE A 400 -38.93 -3.86 12.16
N ASP A 401 -38.39 -4.30 11.03
CA ASP A 401 -38.37 -5.69 10.62
C ASP A 401 -36.94 -6.23 10.66
N PRO A 402 -36.59 -7.05 11.68
CA PRO A 402 -35.27 -7.65 11.80
C PRO A 402 -34.90 -8.54 10.60
N GLU A 403 -35.89 -9.12 9.91
CA GLU A 403 -35.64 -9.96 8.74
C GLU A 403 -35.23 -9.12 7.53
N LYS A 404 -35.79 -7.92 7.35
CA LYS A 404 -35.34 -6.93 6.34
C LYS A 404 -33.96 -6.37 6.61
N ALA A 405 -33.58 -6.22 7.87
CA ALA A 405 -32.24 -5.77 8.27
C ALA A 405 -31.15 -6.80 7.91
N PHE A 406 -31.53 -8.05 7.63
CA PHE A 406 -30.63 -9.18 7.37
C PHE A 406 -30.77 -9.82 5.98
N GLN A 407 -31.58 -9.25 5.06
CA GLN A 407 -31.91 -9.95 3.82
C GLN A 407 -30.68 -10.30 2.97
N TYR A 408 -30.46 -11.62 2.88
CA TYR A 408 -29.87 -12.43 1.83
C TYR A 408 -29.00 -11.68 0.81
N ALA A 409 -27.73 -11.48 1.19
CA ALA A 409 -26.67 -11.27 0.21
C ALA A 409 -26.56 -12.53 -0.69
N TRP A 410 -27.35 -12.50 -1.77
CA TRP A 410 -27.36 -13.34 -2.97
C TRP A 410 -28.12 -14.70 -2.92
N SER A 411 -29.05 -14.79 -3.90
CA SER A 411 -30.02 -15.83 -4.29
C SER A 411 -30.86 -16.39 -3.17
N GLY A 412 -32.18 -16.31 -3.28
CA GLY A 412 -33.13 -16.98 -2.38
C GLY A 412 -33.09 -18.51 -2.44
N ASP A 413 -32.00 -19.11 -2.90
CA ASP A 413 -31.65 -20.50 -2.62
C ASP A 413 -30.67 -20.47 -1.44
N PRO A 414 -30.86 -21.29 -0.39
CA PRO A 414 -29.81 -21.55 0.57
C PRO A 414 -28.53 -21.89 -0.21
N PHE A 415 -27.37 -21.42 0.27
CA PHE A 415 -26.09 -21.94 -0.18
C PHE A 415 -26.02 -23.43 0.21
N ASP A 416 -26.66 -24.29 -0.59
CA ASP A 416 -26.72 -25.73 -0.43
C ASP A 416 -25.79 -26.32 -1.48
N ASN A 417 -24.50 -26.02 -1.30
CA ASN A 417 -23.45 -26.75 -1.96
C ASN A 417 -22.73 -27.61 -0.93
N ASP A 418 -23.53 -28.40 -0.19
CA ASP A 418 -23.03 -29.41 0.75
C ASP A 418 -21.95 -30.29 0.07
N GLU A 419 -22.04 -30.52 -1.25
CA GLU A 419 -21.02 -31.26 -2.03
C GLU A 419 -19.68 -30.51 -2.12
N TRP A 420 -19.68 -29.20 -2.42
CA TRP A 420 -18.45 -28.39 -2.44
C TRP A 420 -17.90 -28.13 -1.04
N VAL A 421 -18.76 -27.95 -0.03
CA VAL A 421 -18.36 -27.80 1.38
C VAL A 421 -17.82 -29.12 1.95
N ASP A 422 -18.34 -30.27 1.53
CA ASP A 422 -17.82 -31.58 1.94
C ASP A 422 -16.51 -31.95 1.23
N GLU A 423 -16.32 -31.55 -0.04
CA GLU A 423 -15.05 -31.75 -0.75
C GLU A 423 -13.98 -30.72 -0.36
N HIS A 424 -14.35 -29.45 -0.11
CA HIS A 424 -13.40 -28.31 -0.03
C HIS A 424 -13.59 -27.38 1.19
N GLY A 425 -14.64 -27.54 1.99
CA GLY A 425 -14.96 -26.68 3.15
C GLY A 425 -14.46 -27.22 4.51
N ASP A 426 -14.40 -26.34 5.51
CA ASP A 426 -13.87 -26.62 6.87
C ASP A 426 -14.92 -27.15 7.87
N LYS A 427 -16.11 -27.52 7.37
CA LYS A 427 -17.23 -28.13 8.11
C LYS A 427 -17.89 -27.28 9.21
N MET A 428 -17.76 -25.96 9.24
CA MET A 428 -18.52 -25.12 10.19
C MET A 428 -19.80 -24.53 9.61
N LYS A 429 -20.96 -24.84 10.21
CA LYS A 429 -22.26 -24.18 9.95
C LYS A 429 -22.46 -23.00 10.90
N TYR A 430 -22.87 -21.84 10.39
CA TYR A 430 -23.31 -20.69 11.19
C TYR A 430 -24.80 -20.43 10.96
N SER A 431 -25.57 -20.27 12.04
CA SER A 431 -26.96 -19.81 12.00
C SER A 431 -27.23 -18.86 13.19
N PRO A 432 -27.99 -17.76 13.00
CA PRO A 432 -28.21 -16.74 14.03
C PRO A 432 -29.57 -16.91 14.75
N GLY A 433 -29.60 -16.76 16.09
CA GLY A 433 -30.85 -16.61 16.87
C GLY A 433 -30.78 -17.07 18.33
N ASP A 434 -30.89 -16.09 19.24
CA ASP A 434 -31.43 -16.13 20.61
C ASP A 434 -30.83 -17.07 21.69
N ASN A 435 -30.00 -16.48 22.56
CA ASN A 435 -30.27 -16.34 24.01
C ASN A 435 -29.04 -15.75 24.73
N LEU A 436 -29.03 -14.41 24.89
CA LEU A 436 -28.13 -13.72 25.80
C LEU A 436 -28.69 -13.79 27.23
N ARG A 437 -28.27 -14.81 28.00
CA ARG A 437 -27.88 -14.68 29.42
C ARG A 437 -27.38 -16.02 29.97
N GLU A 438 -26.20 -15.93 30.58
CA GLU A 438 -25.54 -16.92 31.44
C GLU A 438 -25.01 -18.21 30.79
N GLN A 439 -23.93 -18.09 30.00
CA GLN A 439 -22.86 -19.10 30.03
C GLN A 439 -21.47 -18.45 29.96
N LYS A 440 -20.56 -19.05 30.72
CA LYS A 440 -19.18 -18.66 30.98
C LYS A 440 -18.41 -18.49 29.66
N PHE A 441 -17.50 -17.52 29.64
CA PHE A 441 -16.47 -17.37 28.61
C PHE A 441 -15.64 -18.66 28.48
N ASP A 442 -16.04 -19.56 27.59
CA ASP A 442 -15.16 -20.56 27.00
C ASP A 442 -14.37 -19.88 25.87
N LEU A 443 -13.22 -19.33 26.24
CA LEU A 443 -12.14 -19.00 25.31
C LEU A 443 -11.62 -20.32 24.71
N ASN A 444 -12.28 -20.80 23.65
CA ASN A 444 -11.75 -21.92 22.87
C ASN A 444 -10.73 -21.37 21.84
N PRO A 445 -9.45 -21.79 21.89
CA PRO A 445 -8.37 -21.19 21.13
C PRO A 445 -8.15 -21.94 19.81
N HIS A 446 -8.72 -21.45 18.72
CA HIS A 446 -8.18 -21.71 17.39
C HIS A 446 -7.37 -20.51 16.92
N PHE A 447 -6.32 -20.23 17.69
CA PHE A 447 -5.10 -19.59 17.18
C PHE A 447 -4.45 -20.59 16.21
N CYS A 448 -4.47 -20.31 14.91
CA CYS A 448 -3.55 -20.92 13.97
C CYS A 448 -2.24 -20.11 14.02
N PRO A 449 -1.12 -20.65 14.55
CA PRO A 449 0.10 -19.89 14.75
C PRO A 449 0.94 -19.94 13.48
N ASN A 450 0.87 -18.91 12.64
CA ASN A 450 1.91 -18.69 11.61
C ASN A 450 2.02 -17.23 11.17
N THR A 451 2.09 -16.31 12.13
CA THR A 451 2.53 -14.92 11.89
C THR A 451 3.86 -14.67 12.59
N ARG A 452 4.97 -14.97 11.91
CA ARG A 452 6.32 -14.43 12.18
C ARG A 452 7.30 -14.80 11.06
N ARG A 453 7.27 -14.08 9.95
CA ARG A 453 8.43 -13.94 9.05
C ARG A 453 8.92 -12.50 9.07
N ARG A 454 9.85 -12.21 10.00
CA ARG A 454 10.76 -11.08 9.85
C ARG A 454 11.80 -11.47 8.79
N TYR A 455 11.93 -10.64 7.77
CA TYR A 455 12.96 -10.76 6.74
C TYR A 455 14.36 -10.61 7.34
N ARG A 456 15.12 -11.71 7.30
CA ARG A 456 16.59 -11.72 7.19
C ARG A 456 16.95 -12.92 6.31
N THR A 457 17.78 -12.67 5.31
CA THR A 457 18.37 -13.57 4.30
C THR A 457 18.15 -15.07 4.60
N ARG A 458 17.17 -15.71 3.94
CA ARG A 458 16.99 -17.17 3.96
C ARG A 458 17.66 -17.77 2.73
N LYS A 459 18.79 -18.48 2.91
CA LYS A 459 19.26 -19.47 1.92
C LYS A 459 18.37 -20.71 2.05
N LYS A 460 17.40 -20.90 1.16
CA LYS A 460 16.77 -22.21 0.95
C LYS A 460 17.70 -22.97 -0.01
N ILE A 461 18.63 -23.75 0.52
CA ILE A 461 19.57 -24.52 -0.31
C ILE A 461 18.78 -25.67 -0.93
N ALA A 462 18.53 -25.60 -2.23
CA ALA A 462 17.93 -26.68 -3.00
C ALA A 462 18.81 -27.94 -2.89
N LEU A 463 18.34 -28.96 -2.18
CA LEU A 463 18.87 -30.31 -2.29
C LEU A 463 18.24 -30.93 -3.55
N MET A 464 19.09 -31.21 -4.54
CA MET A 464 18.72 -31.84 -5.81
C MET A 464 18.05 -33.19 -5.54
N ASN A 465 16.79 -33.33 -5.93
CA ASN A 465 16.33 -34.57 -6.53
C ASN A 465 16.70 -34.47 -8.01
N SER A 466 17.81 -35.08 -8.41
CA SER A 466 17.93 -35.53 -9.79
C SER A 466 16.89 -36.63 -9.98
N GLU A 467 15.92 -36.36 -10.85
CA GLU A 467 15.22 -37.42 -11.57
C GLU A 467 16.29 -38.35 -12.17
N ASP A 468 16.06 -39.65 -12.08
CA ASP A 468 17.00 -40.76 -12.37
C ASP A 468 17.88 -41.21 -11.19
N ASN A 469 17.35 -42.13 -10.37
CA ASN A 469 18.08 -43.32 -9.92
C ASN A 469 17.11 -44.31 -9.25
N GLU A 470 16.82 -45.39 -9.97
CA GLU A 470 16.37 -46.65 -9.39
C GLU A 470 17.47 -47.18 -8.45
N GLU A 471 17.07 -47.65 -7.27
CA GLU A 471 17.86 -48.48 -6.33
C GLU A 471 19.28 -47.99 -5.96
N GLY A 472 19.40 -47.21 -4.88
CA GLY A 472 20.68 -47.02 -4.18
C GLY A 472 20.66 -45.89 -3.13
N GLU A 473 21.06 -46.20 -1.89
CA GLU A 473 21.25 -45.22 -0.81
C GLU A 473 22.17 -44.07 -1.26
N SER A 474 21.61 -42.89 -1.55
CA SER A 474 22.39 -41.67 -1.75
C SER A 474 22.74 -41.07 -0.38
N SER A 475 23.96 -41.35 0.09
CA SER A 475 24.47 -40.73 1.31
C SER A 475 24.67 -39.23 1.06
N ILE A 476 23.87 -38.38 1.70
CA ILE A 476 24.06 -36.92 1.71
C ILE A 476 25.43 -36.62 2.35
N ASP A 477 26.35 -36.01 1.61
CA ASP A 477 27.62 -35.53 2.18
C ASP A 477 27.38 -34.25 3.00
N VAL A 478 27.08 -34.49 4.27
CA VAL A 478 26.83 -33.48 5.32
C VAL A 478 27.99 -32.50 5.46
N SER A 479 29.22 -32.93 5.17
CA SER A 479 30.41 -32.12 5.40
C SER A 479 30.55 -30.98 4.37
N ASP A 480 30.24 -31.26 3.10
CA ASP A 480 30.13 -30.24 2.04
C ASP A 480 28.93 -29.30 2.31
N TRP A 481 27.81 -29.85 2.76
CA TRP A 481 26.61 -29.08 3.11
C TRP A 481 26.84 -28.12 4.28
N LEU A 482 27.49 -28.58 5.36
CA LEU A 482 27.83 -27.75 6.52
C LEU A 482 28.83 -26.65 6.17
N SER A 483 29.74 -26.87 5.21
CA SER A 483 30.72 -25.87 4.76
C SER A 483 30.07 -24.64 4.09
N LYS A 484 28.83 -24.77 3.59
CA LYS A 484 28.08 -23.72 2.89
C LYS A 484 27.27 -22.81 3.83
N ILE A 485 27.20 -23.15 5.12
CA ILE A 485 26.59 -22.32 6.17
C ILE A 485 27.62 -21.25 6.58
N ASP A 486 27.48 -20.05 6.03
CA ASP A 486 28.39 -18.94 6.32
C ASP A 486 28.04 -18.23 7.67
N HIS A 487 28.98 -17.43 8.17
CA HIS A 487 28.79 -16.58 9.37
C HIS A 487 27.72 -15.49 9.21
N LYS A 488 27.04 -15.38 8.06
CA LYS A 488 25.96 -14.43 7.80
C LYS A 488 24.57 -15.08 7.89
N THR A 489 24.52 -16.41 7.94
CA THR A 489 23.26 -17.17 7.94
C THR A 489 22.59 -17.07 9.31
N CYS A 490 21.46 -16.36 9.36
CA CYS A 490 20.71 -16.11 10.60
C CYS A 490 19.50 -17.04 10.79
N SER A 491 19.11 -17.82 9.77
CA SER A 491 17.99 -18.76 9.83
C SER A 491 18.31 -20.02 9.03
N LEU A 492 18.06 -21.19 9.60
CA LEU A 492 18.19 -22.49 8.95
C LEU A 492 16.87 -23.23 9.07
N ASP A 493 16.39 -23.76 7.94
CA ASP A 493 15.16 -24.53 7.86
C ASP A 493 15.44 -25.85 7.14
N VAL A 494 15.36 -26.94 7.90
CA VAL A 494 15.59 -28.32 7.43
C VAL A 494 14.37 -29.19 7.75
N SER A 495 13.19 -28.57 7.78
CA SER A 495 11.94 -29.24 8.13
C SER A 495 11.47 -30.18 7.02
N ASN A 496 10.82 -31.29 7.40
CA ASN A 496 10.20 -32.27 6.49
C ASN A 496 11.16 -32.91 5.48
N LEU A 497 12.41 -33.14 5.88
CA LEU A 497 13.42 -33.78 5.02
C LEU A 497 13.65 -35.25 5.39
N SER A 498 12.89 -35.81 6.34
CA SER A 498 13.07 -37.18 6.85
C SER A 498 14.48 -37.46 7.39
N LEU A 499 15.11 -36.46 8.00
CA LEU A 499 16.49 -36.58 8.49
C LEU A 499 16.60 -37.54 9.68
N SER A 500 17.70 -38.30 9.74
CA SER A 500 18.02 -39.21 10.84
C SER A 500 18.70 -38.50 12.02
N ASP A 501 18.79 -39.17 13.18
CA ASP A 501 19.46 -38.64 14.37
C ASP A 501 20.95 -38.37 14.18
N GLU A 502 21.64 -39.19 13.39
CA GLU A 502 23.08 -39.00 13.10
C GLU A 502 23.30 -37.65 12.40
N LEU A 503 22.42 -37.34 11.45
CA LEU A 503 22.46 -36.07 10.74
C LEU A 503 22.04 -34.91 11.63
N GLY A 504 20.99 -35.09 12.45
CA GLY A 504 20.56 -34.10 13.44
C GLY A 504 21.66 -33.70 14.41
N ASP A 505 22.40 -34.68 14.95
CA ASP A 505 23.53 -34.45 15.87
C ASP A 505 24.68 -33.69 15.16
N ALA A 506 24.99 -34.03 13.91
CA ALA A 506 26.01 -33.33 13.13
C ALA A 506 25.65 -31.86 12.92
N ILE A 507 24.39 -31.55 12.57
CA ILE A 507 23.91 -30.18 12.41
C ILE A 507 24.01 -29.43 13.73
N ILE A 508 23.52 -30.02 14.84
CA ILE A 508 23.53 -29.37 16.15
C ILE A 508 24.95 -29.03 16.62
N ARG A 509 25.92 -29.93 16.41
CA ARG A 509 27.32 -29.71 16.80
C ARG A 509 27.99 -28.56 16.05
N SER A 510 27.49 -28.22 14.85
CA SER A 510 27.99 -27.09 14.07
C SER A 510 27.43 -25.74 14.51
N LEU A 511 26.26 -25.71 15.17
CA LEU A 511 25.58 -24.47 15.59
C LEU A 511 26.45 -23.47 16.35
N PRO A 512 27.36 -23.87 17.27
CA PRO A 512 28.20 -22.90 17.99
C PRO A 512 29.15 -22.08 17.12
N ALA A 513 29.44 -22.52 15.88
CA ALA A 513 30.28 -21.79 14.94
C ALA A 513 29.46 -20.84 14.03
N THR A 514 28.15 -20.75 14.24
CA THR A 514 27.21 -19.99 13.38
C THR A 514 26.67 -18.74 14.08
N THR A 515 26.11 -17.81 13.31
CA THR A 515 25.37 -16.64 13.82
C THR A 515 23.86 -16.86 13.83
N LEU A 516 23.44 -18.13 13.84
CA LEU A 516 22.06 -18.53 13.63
C LEU A 516 21.16 -18.00 14.75
N VAL A 517 20.03 -17.41 14.36
CA VAL A 517 19.00 -16.89 15.25
C VAL A 517 17.77 -17.80 15.25
N LYS A 518 17.51 -18.49 14.14
CA LYS A 518 16.30 -19.30 13.95
C LYS A 518 16.62 -20.67 13.34
N LEU A 519 16.14 -21.74 13.98
CA LEU A 519 16.33 -23.13 13.56
C LEU A 519 14.98 -23.84 13.44
N GLU A 520 14.64 -24.33 12.25
CA GLU A 520 13.41 -25.10 12.01
C GLU A 520 13.78 -26.56 11.70
N PHE A 521 13.46 -27.47 12.62
CA PHE A 521 13.76 -28.90 12.58
C PHE A 521 12.49 -29.77 12.47
N GLY A 522 11.33 -29.17 12.19
CA GLY A 522 10.05 -29.87 12.26
C GLY A 522 9.88 -30.99 11.23
N GLY A 523 9.17 -32.06 11.57
CA GLY A 523 8.77 -33.13 10.65
C GLY A 523 9.92 -34.02 10.17
N ASN A 524 10.92 -34.27 11.02
CA ASN A 524 12.01 -35.21 10.76
C ASN A 524 11.90 -36.45 11.69
N ASN A 525 12.90 -37.34 11.64
CA ASN A 525 12.96 -38.52 12.49
C ASN A 525 13.90 -38.33 13.69
N PHE A 526 13.89 -37.14 14.30
CA PHE A 526 14.76 -36.84 15.45
C PHE A 526 14.20 -37.42 16.74
N SER A 527 15.00 -38.21 17.44
CA SER A 527 14.66 -38.86 18.71
C SER A 527 15.39 -38.22 19.90
N SER A 528 15.40 -38.96 21.02
CA SER A 528 16.11 -38.59 22.25
C SER A 528 17.60 -38.27 22.08
N ILE A 529 18.24 -38.76 21.01
CA ILE A 529 19.66 -38.50 20.69
C ILE A 529 19.85 -37.05 20.26
N THR A 530 19.17 -36.61 19.21
CA THR A 530 19.24 -35.24 18.69
C THR A 530 18.85 -34.20 19.75
N ILE A 531 17.82 -34.48 20.55
CA ILE A 531 17.41 -33.56 21.63
C ILE A 531 18.45 -33.44 22.74
N SER A 532 19.11 -34.54 23.10
CA SER A 532 20.17 -34.49 24.11
C SER A 532 21.36 -33.64 23.63
N ALA A 533 21.69 -33.71 22.34
CA ALA A 533 22.71 -32.87 21.73
C ALA A 533 22.29 -31.39 21.74
N LEU A 534 21.04 -31.10 21.36
CA LEU A 534 20.51 -29.74 21.32
C LEU A 534 20.53 -29.10 22.72
N ALA A 535 20.06 -29.83 23.72
CA ALA A 535 20.07 -29.40 25.12
C ALA A 535 21.49 -29.06 25.60
N ALA A 536 22.50 -29.84 25.20
CA ALA A 536 23.90 -29.56 25.55
C ALA A 536 24.43 -28.27 24.91
N VAL A 537 24.04 -27.97 23.66
CA VAL A 537 24.40 -26.72 22.98
C VAL A 537 23.71 -25.52 23.62
N LEU A 538 22.41 -25.65 23.92
CA LEU A 538 21.61 -24.61 24.59
C LEU A 538 22.16 -24.22 25.96
N LEU A 539 22.75 -25.18 26.69
CA LEU A 539 23.29 -24.95 28.04
C LEU A 539 24.70 -24.33 28.04
N LYS A 540 25.56 -24.64 27.05
CA LYS A 540 26.99 -24.25 27.10
C LYS A 540 27.45 -23.24 26.07
N LYS A 541 26.75 -23.06 24.95
CA LYS A 541 27.28 -22.29 23.80
C LYS A 541 26.24 -21.44 23.05
N ASN A 542 24.99 -21.40 23.47
CA ASN A 542 23.98 -20.62 22.77
C ASN A 542 24.05 -19.11 23.08
N THR A 543 24.55 -18.33 22.13
CA THR A 543 24.59 -16.85 22.23
C THR A 543 23.63 -16.15 21.26
N SER A 544 23.11 -16.85 20.24
CA SER A 544 22.35 -16.23 19.15
C SER A 544 20.98 -16.87 18.87
N LEU A 545 20.76 -18.16 19.16
CA LEU A 545 19.50 -18.83 18.81
C LEU A 545 18.36 -18.36 19.70
N GLN A 546 17.39 -17.72 19.06
CA GLN A 546 16.18 -17.18 19.69
C GLN A 546 14.93 -17.99 19.35
N HIS A 547 14.93 -18.72 18.22
CA HIS A 547 13.78 -19.46 17.74
C HIS A 547 14.17 -20.88 17.35
N ILE A 548 13.48 -21.87 17.91
CA ILE A 548 13.67 -23.29 17.58
C ILE A 548 12.28 -23.94 17.38
N SER A 549 12.08 -24.63 16.26
CA SER A 549 10.96 -25.57 16.09
C SER A 549 11.48 -27.00 16.00
N LEU A 550 10.87 -27.90 16.77
CA LEU A 550 11.12 -29.34 16.77
C LEU A 550 9.85 -30.13 16.44
N ASP A 551 8.85 -29.46 15.87
CA ASP A 551 7.50 -30.00 15.73
C ASP A 551 7.46 -31.35 15.02
N SER A 552 6.52 -32.22 15.38
CA SER A 552 6.28 -33.49 14.71
C SER A 552 7.52 -34.40 14.59
N ASN A 553 8.43 -34.34 15.57
CA ASN A 553 9.54 -35.29 15.71
C ASN A 553 9.27 -36.28 16.88
N PRO A 554 9.70 -37.55 16.78
CA PRO A 554 9.50 -38.55 17.83
C PRO A 554 10.48 -38.39 19.01
N LEU A 555 10.46 -37.23 19.69
CA LEU A 555 11.50 -36.82 20.65
C LEU A 555 11.67 -37.75 21.86
N THR A 556 10.60 -38.45 22.24
CA THR A 556 10.58 -39.40 23.36
C THR A 556 10.72 -40.85 22.95
N TYR A 557 10.85 -41.13 21.65
CA TYR A 557 11.04 -42.48 21.14
C TYR A 557 12.45 -43.00 21.50
N GLY A 558 12.53 -44.21 22.06
CA GLY A 558 13.76 -44.85 22.54
C GLY A 558 13.82 -45.05 24.07
N LYS A 559 14.86 -45.76 24.54
CA LYS A 559 14.97 -46.18 25.97
C LYS A 559 15.09 -45.02 26.98
N ASN A 560 15.46 -43.81 26.53
CA ASN A 560 15.78 -42.66 27.40
C ASN A 560 14.97 -41.39 27.08
N GLY A 561 13.77 -41.52 26.48
CA GLY A 561 12.99 -40.37 25.99
C GLY A 561 12.58 -39.32 27.04
N ILE A 562 12.33 -39.71 28.28
CA ILE A 562 12.01 -38.75 29.36
C ILE A 562 13.28 -38.05 29.88
N GLU A 563 14.42 -38.73 29.83
CA GLU A 563 15.71 -38.18 30.27
C GLU A 563 16.19 -37.07 29.33
N SER A 564 15.98 -37.22 28.01
CA SER A 564 16.32 -36.18 27.01
C SER A 564 15.46 -34.93 27.18
N ILE A 565 14.16 -35.07 27.46
CA ILE A 565 13.27 -33.94 27.78
C ILE A 565 13.70 -33.26 29.09
N SER A 566 14.15 -34.03 30.08
CA SER A 566 14.66 -33.47 31.34
C SER A 566 15.94 -32.65 31.12
N LYS A 567 16.82 -33.09 30.21
CA LYS A 567 18.01 -32.32 29.79
C LYS A 567 17.62 -31.02 29.06
N LEU A 568 16.63 -31.09 28.16
CA LEU A 568 16.10 -29.91 27.48
C LEU A 568 15.51 -28.92 28.49
N ALA A 569 14.69 -29.40 29.44
CA ALA A 569 14.10 -28.57 30.49
C ALA A 569 15.18 -27.84 31.32
N LYS A 570 16.22 -28.56 31.75
CA LYS A 570 17.36 -27.94 32.45
C LYS A 570 18.06 -26.87 31.59
N SER A 571 18.20 -27.12 30.28
CA SER A 571 18.78 -26.12 29.39
C SER A 571 17.92 -24.86 29.30
N LEU A 572 16.59 -24.98 29.34
CA LEU A 572 15.67 -23.83 29.32
C LEU A 572 15.72 -23.02 30.62
N GLU A 573 15.94 -23.67 31.77
CA GLU A 573 16.10 -22.98 33.05
C GLU A 573 17.32 -22.04 33.06
N GLU A 574 18.44 -22.46 32.46
CA GLU A 574 19.69 -21.68 32.42
C GLU A 574 19.81 -20.76 31.19
N ASN A 575 18.98 -20.96 30.16
CA ASN A 575 19.10 -20.24 28.89
C ASN A 575 18.56 -18.81 28.98
N THR A 576 19.34 -17.85 28.48
CA THR A 576 19.03 -16.42 28.53
C THR A 576 18.69 -15.79 27.18
N VAL A 577 18.68 -16.58 26.10
CA VAL A 577 18.60 -16.07 24.71
C VAL A 577 17.33 -16.52 24.01
N LEU A 578 16.91 -17.77 24.23
CA LEU A 578 15.80 -18.41 23.54
C LEU A 578 14.48 -17.71 23.89
N ARG A 579 13.74 -17.32 22.84
CA ARG A 579 12.47 -16.58 22.93
C ARG A 579 11.28 -17.44 22.49
N THR A 580 11.48 -18.35 21.54
CA THR A 580 10.44 -19.22 21.00
C THR A 580 10.94 -20.65 20.91
N LEU A 581 10.15 -21.57 21.43
CA LEU A 581 10.36 -23.00 21.29
C LEU A 581 9.05 -23.64 20.82
N SER A 582 9.13 -24.47 19.79
CA SER A 582 8.00 -25.25 19.31
C SER A 582 8.28 -26.74 19.50
N LEU A 583 7.38 -27.41 20.20
CA LEU A 583 7.42 -28.84 20.54
C LEU A 583 6.09 -29.52 20.14
N TRP A 584 5.36 -28.98 19.17
CA TRP A 584 4.06 -29.50 18.77
C TRP A 584 4.16 -30.95 18.32
N ARG A 585 3.24 -31.82 18.78
CA ARG A 585 3.16 -33.24 18.38
C ARG A 585 4.50 -33.99 18.52
N CYS A 586 5.19 -33.82 19.64
CA CYS A 586 6.52 -34.40 19.89
C CYS A 586 6.50 -35.66 20.79
N GLY A 587 5.32 -36.11 21.22
CA GLY A 587 5.17 -37.30 22.05
C GLY A 587 5.68 -37.14 23.49
N ILE A 588 5.75 -35.92 24.03
CA ILE A 588 6.39 -35.63 25.34
C ILE A 588 5.73 -36.37 26.52
N GLY A 589 4.39 -36.44 26.54
CA GLY A 589 3.62 -37.09 27.59
C GLY A 589 3.56 -36.32 28.91
N LEU A 590 2.71 -36.80 29.83
CA LEU A 590 2.40 -36.14 31.11
C LEU A 590 3.67 -35.84 31.95
N GLN A 591 4.56 -36.82 32.10
CA GLN A 591 5.78 -36.67 32.89
C GLN A 591 6.74 -35.64 32.28
N GLY A 592 6.88 -35.62 30.96
CA GLY A 592 7.73 -34.65 30.28
C GLY A 592 7.16 -33.22 30.36
N CYS A 593 5.83 -33.06 30.26
CA CYS A 593 5.19 -31.76 30.43
C CYS A 593 5.35 -31.20 31.85
N ALA A 594 5.28 -32.05 32.87
CA ALA A 594 5.50 -31.63 34.27
C ALA A 594 6.93 -31.12 34.49
N VAL A 595 7.92 -31.78 33.88
CA VAL A 595 9.34 -31.36 33.94
C VAL A 595 9.57 -30.03 33.22
N LEU A 596 8.99 -29.84 32.04
CA LEU A 596 9.05 -28.57 31.31
C LEU A 596 8.37 -27.43 32.07
N SER A 597 7.21 -27.70 32.67
CA SER A 597 6.47 -26.73 33.48
C SER A 597 7.31 -26.24 34.66
N LYS A 598 7.95 -27.15 35.40
CA LYS A 598 8.82 -26.82 36.53
C LYS A 598 10.05 -26.00 36.11
N ALA A 599 10.68 -26.35 34.99
CA ALA A 599 11.81 -25.59 34.48
C ALA A 599 11.41 -24.16 34.05
N LEU A 600 10.26 -24.02 33.39
CA LEU A 600 9.80 -22.72 32.92
C LEU A 600 9.51 -21.73 34.05
N GLN A 601 9.12 -22.19 35.24
CA GLN A 601 8.92 -21.31 36.41
C GLN A 601 10.16 -20.47 36.76
N HIS A 602 11.35 -20.94 36.41
CA HIS A 602 12.62 -20.23 36.62
C HIS A 602 13.11 -19.50 35.37
N ASN A 603 12.55 -19.81 34.20
CA ASN A 603 12.91 -19.14 32.94
C ASN A 603 12.20 -17.79 32.81
N THR A 604 12.97 -16.75 32.47
CA THR A 604 12.47 -15.37 32.28
C THR A 604 12.49 -14.92 30.82
N THR A 605 13.05 -15.72 29.91
CA THR A 605 13.39 -15.26 28.56
C THR A 605 12.46 -15.79 27.48
N LEU A 606 11.93 -17.00 27.65
CA LEU A 606 11.03 -17.65 26.72
C LEU A 606 9.67 -16.95 26.78
N VAL A 607 9.19 -16.47 25.65
CA VAL A 607 7.92 -15.74 25.52
C VAL A 607 6.85 -16.54 24.78
N SER A 608 7.26 -17.59 24.06
CA SER A 608 6.37 -18.46 23.29
C SER A 608 6.83 -19.90 23.39
N LEU A 609 5.91 -20.78 23.79
CA LEU A 609 6.08 -22.23 23.77
C LEU A 609 4.86 -22.86 23.11
N GLU A 610 5.05 -23.57 22.01
CA GLU A 610 4.03 -24.42 21.43
C GLU A 610 4.22 -25.84 21.96
N ILE A 611 3.23 -26.37 22.68
CA ILE A 611 3.29 -27.72 23.29
C ILE A 611 2.04 -28.55 22.98
N GLY A 612 1.22 -28.14 22.02
CA GLY A 612 0.02 -28.88 21.62
C GLY A 612 0.30 -30.31 21.15
N TYR A 613 -0.69 -31.19 21.29
CA TYR A 613 -0.61 -32.61 20.91
C TYR A 613 0.51 -33.41 21.62
N ASN A 614 0.80 -33.07 22.88
CA ASN A 614 1.78 -33.78 23.71
C ASN A 614 1.21 -34.49 24.94
N ASN A 615 -0.12 -34.51 25.11
CA ASN A 615 -0.78 -35.11 26.27
C ASN A 615 -0.28 -34.51 27.61
N CYS A 616 -0.34 -33.18 27.76
CA CYS A 616 0.01 -32.48 28.99
C CYS A 616 -1.20 -32.35 29.93
N ALA A 617 -0.95 -32.37 31.25
CA ALA A 617 -1.99 -32.08 32.22
C ALA A 617 -2.42 -30.60 32.14
N GLY A 618 -3.71 -30.33 32.35
CA GLY A 618 -4.24 -28.96 32.32
C GLY A 618 -3.62 -28.02 33.37
N SER A 619 -3.17 -28.56 34.51
CA SER A 619 -2.43 -27.81 35.54
C SER A 619 -1.07 -27.31 35.02
N ASP A 620 -0.33 -28.16 34.33
CA ASP A 620 1.01 -27.86 33.84
C ASP A 620 0.94 -26.84 32.70
N ALA A 621 -0.02 -27.02 31.79
CA ALA A 621 -0.31 -26.08 30.71
C ALA A 621 -0.67 -24.68 31.23
N ARG A 622 -1.49 -24.61 32.29
CA ARG A 622 -1.85 -23.34 32.93
C ARG A 622 -0.64 -22.65 33.58
N SER A 623 0.18 -23.41 34.32
CA SER A 623 1.39 -22.88 34.94
C SER A 623 2.39 -22.34 33.90
N MET A 624 2.58 -23.06 32.79
CA MET A 624 3.41 -22.60 31.66
C MET A 624 2.85 -21.33 31.03
N LYS A 625 1.53 -21.26 30.78
CA LYS A 625 0.87 -20.07 30.20
C LYS A 625 1.05 -18.84 31.07
N GLU A 626 0.86 -18.96 32.38
CA GLU A 626 1.05 -17.86 33.33
C GLU A 626 2.47 -17.31 33.30
N GLN A 627 3.47 -18.20 33.33
CA GLN A 627 4.87 -17.80 33.31
C GLN A 627 5.28 -17.15 31.98
N LEU A 628 4.86 -17.71 30.83
CA LEU A 628 5.10 -17.11 29.52
C LEU A 628 4.43 -15.74 29.39
N SER A 629 3.29 -15.52 30.04
CA SER A 629 2.59 -14.23 30.03
C SER A 629 3.39 -13.16 30.80
N ARG A 630 4.02 -13.53 31.93
CA ARG A 630 4.94 -12.65 32.67
C ARG A 630 6.16 -12.30 31.85
N ASN A 631 6.83 -13.30 31.26
CA ASN A 631 8.01 -13.09 30.43
C ASN A 631 7.71 -12.19 29.22
N ARG A 632 6.54 -12.40 28.59
CA ARG A 632 6.08 -11.60 27.45
C ARG A 632 5.86 -10.14 27.83
N LYS A 633 5.25 -9.88 29.00
CA LYS A 633 5.07 -8.52 29.52
C LYS A 633 6.43 -7.84 29.72
N GLN A 634 7.35 -8.49 30.44
CA GLN A 634 8.69 -7.94 30.68
C GLN A 634 9.42 -7.64 29.36
N TYR A 635 9.36 -8.56 28.39
CA TYR A 635 9.98 -8.37 27.08
C TYR A 635 9.42 -7.15 26.33
N TYR A 636 8.11 -6.94 26.35
CA TYR A 636 7.50 -5.77 25.71
C TYR A 636 7.82 -4.46 26.44
N ASP A 637 7.88 -4.48 27.77
CA ASP A 637 8.27 -3.31 28.57
C ASP A 637 9.72 -2.89 28.26
N GLU A 638 10.65 -3.84 28.17
CA GLU A 638 12.04 -3.60 27.76
C GLU A 638 12.14 -3.04 26.32
N LEU A 639 11.32 -3.57 25.40
CA LEU A 639 11.28 -3.09 24.01
C LEU A 639 10.73 -1.65 23.91
N ALA A 640 9.73 -1.31 24.73
CA ALA A 640 9.14 0.03 24.79
C ALA A 640 10.16 1.05 25.31
N LEU A 641 10.91 0.72 26.36
CA LEU A 641 11.98 1.56 26.89
C LEU A 641 13.09 1.79 25.86
N ALA A 642 13.51 0.73 25.15
CA ALA A 642 14.52 0.84 24.09
C ALA A 642 14.04 1.71 22.91
N ALA A 643 12.76 1.63 22.55
CA ALA A 643 12.16 2.48 21.50
C ALA A 643 12.13 3.95 21.93
N GLN A 644 11.76 4.23 23.20
CA GLN A 644 11.79 5.59 23.75
C GLN A 644 13.20 6.19 23.74
N ALA A 645 14.22 5.42 24.12
CA ALA A 645 15.61 5.87 24.08
C ALA A 645 16.05 6.26 22.65
N LYS A 646 15.71 5.44 21.65
CA LYS A 646 15.99 5.74 20.24
C LYS A 646 15.26 6.97 19.73
N GLU A 647 14.02 7.21 20.17
CA GLU A 647 13.26 8.40 19.77
C GLU A 647 13.88 9.68 20.35
N VAL A 648 14.40 9.63 21.58
CA VAL A 648 15.16 10.73 22.17
C VAL A 648 16.42 11.03 21.35
N GLU A 649 17.18 10.01 20.96
CA GLU A 649 18.37 10.17 20.10
C GLU A 649 18.02 10.73 18.70
N ARG A 650 16.90 10.28 18.13
CA ARG A 650 16.42 10.76 16.82
C ARG A 650 16.03 12.24 16.88
N LYS A 651 15.29 12.65 17.92
CA LYS A 651 14.92 14.06 18.14
C LYS A 651 16.16 14.93 18.32
N ALA A 652 17.17 14.46 19.06
CA ALA A 652 18.43 15.19 19.24
C ALA A 652 19.19 15.34 17.91
N SER A 653 19.20 14.31 17.05
CA SER A 653 19.82 14.38 15.72
C SER A 653 19.06 15.31 14.77
N LEU A 654 17.73 15.31 14.81
CA LEU A 654 16.90 16.19 13.98
C LEU A 654 17.09 17.67 14.33
N LEU A 655 17.18 17.99 15.63
CA LEU A 655 17.43 19.35 16.10
C LEU A 655 18.77 19.90 15.59
N LYS A 656 19.82 19.06 15.61
CA LYS A 656 21.14 19.43 15.05
C LYS A 656 21.09 19.72 13.55
N LEU A 657 20.27 18.97 12.80
CA LEU A 657 20.12 19.20 11.36
C LEU A 657 19.40 20.52 11.09
N GLN A 658 18.34 20.82 11.85
CA GLN A 658 17.60 22.10 11.75
C GLN A 658 18.49 23.31 12.06
N GLU A 659 19.35 23.21 13.08
CA GLU A 659 20.34 24.26 13.38
C GLU A 659 21.32 24.47 12.22
N GLN A 660 21.79 23.39 11.57
CA GLN A 660 22.68 23.48 10.42
C GLN A 660 22.02 24.11 9.19
N GLU A 661 20.77 23.76 8.91
CA GLU A 661 19.99 24.36 7.82
C GLU A 661 19.74 25.85 8.05
N GLN A 662 19.45 26.26 9.29
CA GLN A 662 19.25 27.66 9.64
C GLN A 662 20.53 28.47 9.42
N ILE A 663 21.69 27.94 9.84
CA ILE A 663 22.99 28.56 9.61
C ILE A 663 23.29 28.67 8.10
N GLN A 664 22.94 27.66 7.29
CA GLN A 664 23.13 27.73 5.83
C GLN A 664 22.24 28.78 5.18
N LYS A 665 20.97 28.90 5.60
CA LYS A 665 20.05 29.93 5.10
C LYS A 665 20.56 31.33 5.42
N GLU A 666 21.06 31.55 6.63
CA GLU A 666 21.64 32.84 7.04
C GLU A 666 22.89 33.20 6.22
N LYS A 667 23.78 32.23 5.96
CA LYS A 667 24.94 32.43 5.09
C LYS A 667 24.53 32.79 3.65
N GLY A 668 23.58 32.06 3.08
CA GLY A 668 23.07 32.32 1.73
C GLY A 668 22.42 33.70 1.60
N ALA A 669 21.69 34.15 2.63
CA ALA A 669 21.10 35.50 2.65
C ALA A 669 22.16 36.61 2.66
N VAL A 670 23.25 36.43 3.41
CA VAL A 670 24.37 37.39 3.45
C VAL A 670 25.10 37.44 2.10
N GLU A 671 25.34 36.29 1.47
CA GLU A 671 25.96 36.22 0.15
C GLU A 671 25.08 36.87 -0.93
N TRP A 672 23.78 36.61 -0.92
CA TRP A 672 22.82 37.24 -1.83
C TRP A 672 22.80 38.77 -1.70
N LEU A 673 22.79 39.29 -0.46
CA LEU A 673 22.86 40.73 -0.21
C LEU A 673 24.17 41.36 -0.70
N ALA A 674 25.28 40.63 -0.62
CA ALA A 674 26.58 41.10 -1.11
C ALA A 674 26.61 41.16 -2.66
N ASP A 675 26.09 40.12 -3.33
CA ASP A 675 26.02 40.06 -4.80
C ASP A 675 25.09 41.15 -5.36
N GLU A 676 23.94 41.36 -4.72
CA GLU A 676 22.99 42.41 -5.10
C GLU A 676 23.58 43.81 -4.93
N LYS A 677 24.39 44.03 -3.88
CA LYS A 677 25.10 45.29 -3.67
C LYS A 677 26.16 45.52 -4.76
N ALA A 678 26.90 44.47 -5.16
CA ALA A 678 27.90 44.54 -6.22
C ALA A 678 27.27 44.89 -7.58
N LYS A 679 26.15 44.24 -7.95
CA LYS A 679 25.40 44.54 -9.18
C LYS A 679 24.91 45.98 -9.25
N ARG A 680 24.44 46.52 -8.12
CA ARG A 680 24.03 47.94 -8.04
C ARG A 680 25.20 48.89 -8.22
N GLU A 681 26.36 48.55 -7.68
CA GLU A 681 27.57 49.38 -7.78
C GLU A 681 28.15 49.36 -9.20
N GLU A 682 28.09 48.21 -9.88
CA GLU A 682 28.43 48.06 -11.30
C GLU A 682 27.49 48.87 -12.20
N THR A 683 26.17 48.73 -12.01
CA THR A 683 25.17 49.52 -12.76
C THR A 683 25.42 51.03 -12.62
N ARG A 684 25.77 51.48 -11.40
CA ARG A 684 26.06 52.89 -11.13
C ARG A 684 27.35 53.37 -11.81
N ARG A 685 28.34 52.48 -11.97
CA ARG A 685 29.60 52.77 -12.68
C ARG A 685 29.34 52.90 -14.17
N ASP A 686 28.60 51.97 -14.76
CA ASP A 686 28.22 52.00 -16.18
C ASP A 686 27.41 53.26 -16.53
N GLU A 687 26.51 53.68 -15.65
CA GLU A 687 25.74 54.91 -15.83
C GLU A 687 26.62 56.17 -15.80
N MET A 688 27.58 56.24 -14.87
CA MET A 688 28.55 57.34 -14.83
C MET A 688 29.45 57.37 -16.09
N GLU A 689 29.90 56.22 -16.58
CA GLU A 689 30.69 56.13 -17.81
C GLU A 689 29.89 56.59 -19.04
N ARG A 690 28.62 56.21 -19.15
CA ARG A 690 27.72 56.69 -20.22
C ARG A 690 27.56 58.21 -20.18
N GLN A 691 27.35 58.79 -18.99
CA GLN A 691 27.21 60.24 -18.83
C GLN A 691 28.51 60.98 -19.20
N GLN A 692 29.69 60.43 -18.84
CA GLN A 692 30.97 61.02 -19.23
C GLN A 692 31.18 60.98 -20.75
N LEU A 693 30.86 59.85 -21.40
CA LEU A 693 30.98 59.70 -22.84
C LEU A 693 30.04 60.67 -23.59
N GLU A 694 28.82 60.86 -23.09
CA GLU A 694 27.86 61.79 -23.66
C GLU A 694 28.32 63.25 -23.53
N ALA A 695 28.85 63.64 -22.37
CA ALA A 695 29.45 64.95 -22.16
C ALA A 695 30.66 65.21 -23.07
N GLN A 696 31.51 64.20 -23.31
CA GLN A 696 32.63 64.28 -24.25
C GLN A 696 32.15 64.47 -25.70
N LYS A 697 31.11 63.73 -26.11
CA LYS A 697 30.49 63.90 -27.44
C LYS A 697 29.91 65.30 -27.62
N GLU A 698 29.27 65.84 -26.58
CA GLU A 698 28.69 67.19 -26.62
C GLU A 698 29.79 68.26 -26.72
N GLN A 699 30.89 68.12 -25.96
CA GLN A 699 32.05 69.01 -26.09
C GLN A 699 32.71 68.94 -27.47
N ALA A 700 32.91 67.74 -28.01
CA ALA A 700 33.47 67.55 -29.35
C ALA A 700 32.56 68.15 -30.43
N TYR A 701 31.24 68.04 -30.27
CA TYR A 701 30.27 68.66 -31.16
C TYR A 701 30.37 70.20 -31.11
N LYS A 702 30.43 70.79 -29.91
CA LYS A 702 30.61 72.25 -29.73
C LYS A 702 31.89 72.75 -30.40
N GLN A 703 33.02 72.08 -30.18
CA GLN A 703 34.31 72.42 -30.81
C GLN A 703 34.24 72.34 -32.34
N ARG A 704 33.58 71.30 -32.88
CA ARG A 704 33.42 71.12 -34.32
C ARG A 704 32.55 72.21 -34.94
N MET A 705 31.47 72.61 -34.27
CA MET A 705 30.60 73.71 -34.70
C MET A 705 31.36 75.05 -34.68
N GLU A 706 32.20 75.28 -33.68
CA GLU A 706 33.03 76.47 -33.58
C GLU A 706 34.06 76.54 -34.72
N GLN A 707 34.70 75.41 -35.06
CA GLN A 707 35.58 75.32 -36.24
C GLN A 707 34.85 75.57 -37.56
N ILE A 708 33.64 75.04 -37.72
CA ILE A 708 32.81 75.28 -38.92
C ILE A 708 32.48 76.76 -39.03
N ASN A 709 32.07 77.40 -37.94
CA ASN A 709 31.78 78.84 -37.91
C ASN A 709 33.01 79.67 -38.28
N LEU A 710 34.19 79.33 -37.76
CA LEU A 710 35.45 79.98 -38.12
C LEU A 710 35.75 79.86 -39.62
N MET A 711 35.62 78.65 -40.18
CA MET A 711 35.82 78.41 -41.61
C MET A 711 34.81 79.17 -42.50
N GLU A 712 33.57 79.32 -42.04
CA GLU A 712 32.57 80.13 -42.73
C GLU A 712 32.91 81.62 -42.70
N GLU A 713 33.38 82.13 -41.57
CA GLU A 713 33.84 83.52 -41.45
C GLU A 713 35.05 83.79 -42.36
N GLU A 714 36.00 82.87 -42.42
CA GLU A 714 37.14 82.93 -43.34
C GLU A 714 36.68 82.90 -44.81
N ARG A 715 35.72 82.04 -45.17
CA ARG A 715 35.10 82.02 -46.51
C ARG A 715 34.39 83.33 -46.84
N LYS A 716 33.65 83.92 -45.89
CA LYS A 716 32.98 85.24 -46.05
C LYS A 716 34.01 86.37 -46.19
N ALA A 717 35.13 86.30 -45.49
CA ALA A 717 36.24 87.25 -45.63
C ALA A 717 36.97 87.12 -46.99
N ALA A 718 37.18 85.90 -47.47
CA ALA A 718 37.77 85.63 -48.79
C ALA A 718 36.89 86.15 -49.95
N THR A 719 35.57 85.95 -49.87
CA THR A 719 34.62 86.48 -50.87
C THR A 719 34.50 88.02 -50.85
N LYS A 720 34.60 88.66 -49.67
CA LYS A 720 34.69 90.13 -49.56
C LYS A 720 36.00 90.70 -50.15
N LYS A 721 37.14 90.01 -49.99
CA LYS A 721 38.42 90.40 -50.63
C LYS A 721 38.38 90.24 -52.16
N GLY A 722 37.67 89.24 -52.69
CA GLY A 722 37.46 89.05 -54.13
C GLY A 722 36.59 90.15 -54.79
N LYS A 723 35.55 90.64 -54.10
CA LYS A 723 34.66 91.71 -54.62
C LYS A 723 35.28 93.11 -54.55
N LYS A 724 36.18 93.39 -53.58
CA LYS A 724 36.88 94.70 -53.47
C LYS A 724 37.95 94.95 -54.55
N LYS A 725 38.51 93.90 -55.19
CA LYS A 725 39.50 94.06 -56.28
C LYS A 725 38.89 94.36 -57.66
N LYS A 726 37.59 94.10 -57.90
CA LYS A 726 36.93 94.37 -59.19
C LYS A 726 36.25 95.76 -59.31
N GLY A 727 36.16 96.53 -58.22
CA GLY A 727 35.42 97.81 -58.18
C GLY A 727 36.24 99.11 -58.23
N LYS A 728 37.58 99.06 -58.29
CA LYS A 728 38.46 100.25 -58.16
C LYS A 728 39.28 100.62 -59.41
N GLY A 729 38.87 100.16 -60.61
CA GLY A 729 39.60 100.46 -61.84
C GLY A 729 38.70 100.61 -63.07
N LYS A 730 37.75 101.55 -63.06
CA LYS A 730 37.03 101.96 -64.30
C LYS A 730 36.25 103.28 -64.17
N LYS A 731 36.90 104.38 -63.79
CA LYS A 731 36.44 105.75 -64.11
C LYS A 731 37.66 106.65 -64.29
N GLY A 732 38.14 106.74 -65.54
CA GLY A 732 39.25 107.63 -65.92
C GLY A 732 39.83 107.30 -67.29
N LYS A 733 39.11 107.65 -68.37
CA LYS A 733 39.61 108.20 -69.65
C LYS A 733 38.61 108.01 -70.80
N LYS A 734 38.07 109.13 -71.29
CA LYS A 734 37.76 109.34 -72.72
C LYS A 734 39.08 109.71 -73.41
N LYS A 735 39.45 109.02 -74.50
CA LYS A 735 40.00 109.62 -75.73
C LYS A 735 40.03 108.55 -76.84
N LYS A 736 39.28 108.86 -77.91
CA LYS A 736 39.01 108.12 -79.15
C LYS A 736 38.08 106.91 -79.02
#